data_AF-A0A959B4T4-F1
#
_entry.id   AF-A0A959B4T4-F1
#
_cell.length_a   1.000
_cell.length_b   1.000
_cell.length_c   1.000
_cell.angle_alpha   90.00
_cell.angle_beta   90.00
_cell.angle_gamma   90.00
#
_symmetry.space_group_name_H-M   'P 1'
#
loop_
_entity.id
_entity.type
_entity.pdbx_description
1 polymer ?
#
loop_
_entity_poly.entity_id
_entity_poly.type
_entity_poly.pdbx_seq_one_letter_code
_entity_poly.pdbx_strand_id
1 'polypeptide(L)'
;MKNIGALTIPQPYIALFGSGHSIHTLSGADFELIKSQCFVITMNYAPVHLKGHLNMWSDRRVSDFMVDFFSRNPKETYCLAQKGRVPEKLREKIDFWFNRSEEKLKGNYTLVWALQLLQKYFPEKTILLFGVDMYSEAGKDAKWYDRYTDYDQRLRGSQYDVQSKLNQCAEQISRYCPSAGVLNCNLKSGLSHFPKKDWRAILSMRILHLCSTPLAGAPAHLSKILNKYTAIRSQSVLKAEFKSPALNNLRWDYDIVSPTARRLEELADWADLIHFHRRVYPANIKGKPNLIQYHSPPNSYRPFQTDSHFNGRKLVIAQYHPRYYSDAYIVPNLIDIWEEMYQPEEKPTGRVKIFYSWATEVKGGWADKGSAATRQILERIKNKFGSKVEICILNNRPYEECMAEKRTAHICIDECVTGSYHLQSLEGCSVGALTFNNIDEKTLGYLCEASGQDTHPFEKSSLEDLYNRLSFYIGQPELLSEKGRQARAWMEQYWNPAHLAQRYMKAYSDILQHNQILPEKQTPLISSVVARQAPPPQASMTPWARRLKPAKPGGQFSPKPEPAPPHLTGRPISELFRHYAGRDIYIFGTGPSILKVNPEDYRNELCFGINFAFEKMPYIDYHFLHVIEVYEAIREVVDNRKLILPESLVPQWYRQPSQIKYKNRIPPDNPEVLVYPIQDPKEKSLARKNLSLQADARIFTWSTTTHSAIHLAAYMGARNIFLIGMDYQLFPGGKVHFDSKYYPAYGQQDWNANRKHRQGEEWLAQNLGRQGVRLRNLSSEVNLKVLRHGH
;
A
#
# COMPACT_ATOMS: atom_id res chain seq x y z
N MET A 1 5.47 -40.47 -15.83
CA MET A 1 4.42 -39.59 -15.25
C MET A 1 4.26 -39.94 -13.79
N LYS A 2 4.39 -38.99 -12.86
CA LYS A 2 4.25 -39.24 -11.42
C LYS A 2 2.77 -39.22 -11.04
N ASN A 3 2.34 -40.09 -10.13
CA ASN A 3 1.03 -39.97 -9.48
C ASN A 3 1.11 -38.97 -8.32
N ILE A 4 -0.04 -38.52 -7.81
CA ILE A 4 -0.07 -37.57 -6.69
C ILE A 4 0.55 -38.16 -5.41
N GLY A 5 0.57 -39.49 -5.23
CA GLY A 5 1.20 -40.14 -4.08
C GLY A 5 2.71 -39.95 -3.98
N ALA A 6 3.37 -39.49 -5.06
CA ALA A 6 4.78 -39.11 -5.03
C ALA A 6 5.04 -37.69 -4.51
N LEU A 7 3.99 -36.91 -4.21
CA LEU A 7 4.10 -35.55 -3.67
C LEU A 7 4.29 -35.61 -2.16
N THR A 8 5.33 -34.94 -1.64
CA THR A 8 5.54 -34.79 -0.20
C THR A 8 4.88 -33.51 0.31
N ILE A 9 4.02 -33.63 1.31
CA ILE A 9 3.34 -32.51 1.97
C ILE A 9 3.81 -32.41 3.43
N PRO A 10 4.74 -31.50 3.77
CA PRO A 10 5.22 -31.35 5.14
C PRO A 10 4.19 -30.71 6.07
N GLN A 11 3.28 -29.89 5.54
CA GLN A 11 2.25 -29.21 6.34
C GLN A 11 1.27 -30.22 6.95
N PRO A 12 0.74 -29.96 8.16
CA PRO A 12 -0.29 -30.81 8.78
C PRO A 12 -1.67 -30.67 8.11
N TYR A 13 -1.89 -29.56 7.40
CA TYR A 13 -3.14 -29.23 6.74
C TYR A 13 -2.99 -29.15 5.22
N ILE A 14 -4.06 -29.50 4.51
CA ILE A 14 -4.22 -29.25 3.07
C ILE A 14 -5.37 -28.29 2.89
N ALA A 15 -5.13 -27.11 2.30
CA ALA A 15 -6.20 -26.16 2.03
C ALA A 15 -6.67 -26.32 0.57
N LEU A 16 -7.89 -26.81 0.38
CA LEU A 16 -8.47 -27.07 -0.94
C LEU A 16 -9.41 -25.92 -1.33
N PHE A 17 -9.02 -25.14 -2.34
CA PHE A 17 -9.76 -23.98 -2.83
C PHE A 17 -10.56 -24.31 -4.09
N GLY A 18 -11.89 -24.31 -3.93
CA GLY A 18 -12.84 -24.32 -5.04
C GLY A 18 -12.96 -22.96 -5.73
N SER A 19 -13.89 -22.87 -6.68
CA SER A 19 -14.14 -21.66 -7.49
C SER A 19 -15.42 -20.91 -7.07
N GLY A 20 -15.85 -21.05 -5.82
CA GLY A 20 -16.96 -20.29 -5.24
C GLY A 20 -16.64 -18.80 -5.09
N HIS A 21 -17.66 -17.97 -4.91
CA HIS A 21 -17.56 -16.54 -4.63
C HIS A 21 -16.98 -16.23 -3.25
N SER A 22 -17.14 -17.13 -2.26
CA SER A 22 -16.54 -16.92 -0.92
C SER A 22 -15.02 -16.79 -0.91
N ILE A 23 -14.31 -17.21 -1.97
CA ILE A 23 -12.86 -16.97 -2.05
C ILE A 23 -12.52 -15.47 -2.01
N HIS A 24 -13.42 -14.59 -2.46
CA HIS A 24 -13.21 -13.14 -2.48
C HIS A 24 -13.35 -12.50 -1.10
N THR A 25 -13.84 -13.21 -0.09
CA THR A 25 -13.91 -12.69 1.28
C THR A 25 -12.60 -12.86 2.05
N LEU A 26 -11.61 -13.55 1.47
CA LEU A 26 -10.28 -13.69 2.08
C LEU A 26 -9.39 -12.53 1.65
N SER A 27 -8.76 -11.87 2.62
CA SER A 27 -7.73 -10.86 2.33
C SER A 27 -6.45 -11.53 1.80
N GLY A 28 -5.58 -10.75 1.15
CA GLY A 28 -4.26 -11.25 0.74
C GLY A 28 -3.44 -11.78 1.92
N ALA A 29 -3.50 -11.09 3.07
CA ALA A 29 -2.83 -11.52 4.30
C ALA A 29 -3.41 -12.84 4.86
N ASP A 30 -4.74 -13.01 4.82
CA ASP A 30 -5.38 -14.27 5.22
C ASP A 30 -4.91 -15.43 4.33
N PHE A 31 -4.81 -15.21 3.01
CA PHE A 31 -4.36 -16.25 2.09
C PHE A 31 -2.90 -16.63 2.33
N GLU A 32 -2.00 -15.67 2.54
CA GLU A 32 -0.59 -15.96 2.85
C GLU A 32 -0.44 -16.70 4.20
N LEU A 33 -1.28 -16.40 5.19
CA LEU A 33 -1.31 -17.14 6.46
C LEU A 33 -1.80 -18.58 6.27
N ILE A 34 -2.84 -18.79 5.47
CA ILE A 34 -3.30 -20.14 5.12
C ILE A 34 -2.18 -20.88 4.39
N LYS A 35 -1.49 -20.21 3.47
CA LYS A 35 -0.42 -20.79 2.66
C LYS A 35 0.82 -21.16 3.48
N SER A 36 1.13 -20.43 4.55
CA SER A 36 2.25 -20.75 5.44
C SER A 36 2.01 -22.00 6.29
N GLN A 37 0.76 -22.31 6.61
CA GLN A 37 0.39 -23.42 7.49
C GLN A 37 -0.25 -24.62 6.76
N CYS A 38 -0.65 -24.44 5.51
CA CYS A 38 -1.33 -25.45 4.71
C CYS A 38 -0.67 -25.65 3.36
N PHE A 39 -0.70 -26.88 2.85
CA PHE A 39 -0.45 -27.13 1.44
C PHE A 39 -1.69 -26.73 0.62
N VAL A 40 -1.66 -25.52 0.08
CA VAL A 40 -2.72 -24.96 -0.76
C VAL A 40 -2.83 -25.66 -2.13
N ILE A 41 -4.00 -26.25 -2.37
CA ILE A 41 -4.42 -26.80 -3.66
C ILE A 41 -5.54 -25.91 -4.21
N THR A 42 -5.34 -25.40 -5.42
CA THR A 42 -6.36 -24.63 -6.16
C THR A 42 -7.03 -25.52 -7.20
N MET A 43 -8.32 -25.30 -7.44
CA MET A 43 -9.10 -26.11 -8.36
C MET A 43 -9.61 -25.31 -9.55
N ASN A 44 -9.56 -25.92 -10.72
CA ASN A 44 -10.11 -25.41 -11.97
C ASN A 44 -9.64 -23.97 -12.27
N TYR A 45 -10.53 -22.98 -12.14
CA TYR A 45 -10.28 -21.57 -12.44
C TYR A 45 -9.76 -20.76 -11.24
N ALA A 46 -9.70 -21.35 -10.03
CA ALA A 46 -9.18 -20.67 -8.84
C ALA A 46 -7.75 -20.08 -8.99
N PRO A 47 -6.82 -20.67 -9.79
CA PRO A 47 -5.49 -20.09 -10.02
C PRO A 47 -5.48 -18.67 -10.60
N VAL A 48 -6.58 -18.23 -11.22
CA VAL A 48 -6.72 -16.85 -11.73
C VAL A 48 -6.68 -15.83 -10.60
N HIS A 49 -7.10 -16.22 -9.40
CA HIS A 49 -7.15 -15.36 -8.23
C HIS A 49 -6.17 -15.76 -7.13
N LEU A 50 -5.84 -17.04 -7.02
CA LEU A 50 -5.06 -17.57 -5.90
C LEU A 50 -3.83 -18.32 -6.41
N LYS A 51 -2.65 -17.90 -5.98
CA LYS A 51 -1.39 -18.60 -6.27
C LYS A 51 -1.13 -19.69 -5.22
N GLY A 52 -1.73 -20.87 -5.41
CA GLY A 52 -1.51 -22.05 -4.55
C GLY A 52 -0.17 -22.75 -4.78
N HIS A 53 0.08 -23.87 -4.08
CA HIS A 53 1.25 -24.73 -4.33
C HIS A 53 1.03 -25.70 -5.48
N LEU A 54 -0.21 -26.16 -5.64
CA LEU A 54 -0.64 -27.08 -6.68
C LEU A 54 -1.98 -26.63 -7.28
N ASN A 55 -2.09 -26.67 -8.60
CA ASN A 55 -3.35 -26.53 -9.31
C ASN A 55 -3.85 -27.88 -9.81
N MET A 56 -5.12 -28.18 -9.54
CA MET A 56 -5.78 -29.42 -9.97
C MET A 56 -6.96 -29.12 -10.89
N TRP A 57 -7.03 -29.84 -12.01
CA TRP A 57 -8.21 -29.85 -12.87
C TRP A 57 -8.41 -31.21 -13.53
N SER A 58 -9.61 -31.44 -14.06
CA SER A 58 -9.98 -32.77 -14.53
C SER A 58 -10.74 -32.80 -15.85
N ASP A 59 -11.19 -31.67 -16.37
CA ASP A 59 -11.92 -31.63 -17.62
C ASP A 59 -11.17 -30.90 -18.74
N ARG A 60 -11.58 -31.19 -19.97
CA ARG A 60 -10.92 -30.69 -21.17
C ARG A 60 -11.03 -29.17 -21.30
N ARG A 61 -12.15 -28.58 -20.86
CA ARG A 61 -12.43 -27.15 -21.05
C ARG A 61 -11.53 -26.28 -20.19
N VAL A 62 -11.36 -26.68 -18.93
CA VAL A 62 -10.35 -26.05 -18.06
C VAL A 62 -8.96 -26.22 -18.66
N SER A 63 -8.66 -27.38 -19.26
CA SER A 63 -7.35 -27.56 -19.91
C SER A 63 -7.13 -26.59 -21.06
N ASP A 64 -8.13 -26.32 -21.90
CA ASP A 64 -8.02 -25.35 -22.99
C ASP A 64 -7.84 -23.92 -22.45
N PHE A 65 -8.56 -23.56 -21.38
CA PHE A 65 -8.32 -22.31 -20.64
C PHE A 65 -6.88 -22.23 -20.08
N MET A 66 -6.38 -23.31 -19.48
CA MET A 66 -5.04 -23.34 -18.89
C MET A 66 -3.92 -23.25 -19.96
N VAL A 67 -4.16 -23.69 -21.21
CA VAL A 67 -3.22 -23.49 -22.33
C VAL A 67 -2.97 -22.01 -22.52
N ASP A 68 -4.04 -21.24 -22.61
CA ASP A 68 -3.99 -19.80 -22.81
C ASP A 68 -3.40 -19.10 -21.58
N PHE A 69 -3.85 -19.47 -20.38
CA PHE A 69 -3.32 -18.93 -19.12
C PHE A 69 -1.80 -19.10 -19.01
N PHE A 70 -1.28 -20.31 -19.21
CA PHE A 70 0.16 -20.59 -19.11
C PHE A 70 0.98 -20.12 -20.31
N SER A 71 0.34 -19.76 -21.43
CA SER A 71 1.03 -19.09 -22.53
C SER A 71 1.43 -17.66 -22.16
N ARG A 72 0.67 -17.02 -21.27
CA ARG A 72 0.87 -15.63 -20.80
C ARG A 72 1.53 -15.55 -19.43
N ASN A 73 1.58 -16.65 -18.69
CA ASN A 73 2.09 -16.70 -17.33
C ASN A 73 3.09 -17.86 -17.16
N PRO A 74 4.31 -17.61 -16.66
CA PRO A 74 5.24 -18.69 -16.37
C PRO A 74 4.66 -19.65 -15.32
N LYS A 75 4.99 -20.94 -15.43
CA LYS A 75 4.55 -21.96 -14.48
C LYS A 75 5.33 -21.80 -13.17
N GLU A 76 4.63 -21.36 -12.13
CA GLU A 76 5.18 -21.18 -10.78
C GLU A 76 4.66 -22.23 -9.78
N THR A 77 3.72 -23.09 -10.18
CA THR A 77 3.01 -24.02 -9.30
C THR A 77 2.99 -25.43 -9.86
N TYR A 78 2.88 -26.43 -8.97
CA TYR A 78 2.68 -27.82 -9.41
C TYR A 78 1.33 -27.97 -10.11
N CYS A 79 1.26 -28.86 -11.10
CA CYS A 79 0.05 -29.14 -11.85
C CYS A 79 -0.33 -30.62 -11.73
N LEU A 80 -1.58 -30.87 -11.34
CA LEU A 80 -2.20 -32.19 -11.30
C LEU A 80 -3.37 -32.23 -12.28
N ALA A 81 -3.32 -33.14 -13.25
CA ALA A 81 -4.36 -33.22 -14.26
C ALA A 81 -4.83 -34.65 -14.57
N GLN A 82 -6.07 -34.76 -15.04
CA GLN A 82 -6.62 -36.04 -15.45
C GLN A 82 -6.00 -36.52 -16.77
N LYS A 83 -5.49 -37.76 -16.78
CA LYS A 83 -4.97 -38.43 -17.97
C LYS A 83 -6.04 -38.47 -19.08
N GLY A 84 -5.64 -38.12 -20.30
CA GLY A 84 -6.51 -38.06 -21.47
C GLY A 84 -7.38 -36.80 -21.59
N ARG A 85 -7.32 -35.87 -20.62
CA ARG A 85 -8.05 -34.59 -20.69
C ARG A 85 -7.17 -33.38 -20.99
N VAL A 86 -5.86 -33.55 -20.98
CA VAL A 86 -4.87 -32.49 -21.22
C VAL A 86 -4.44 -32.43 -22.69
N PRO A 87 -4.50 -31.26 -23.36
CA PRO A 87 -3.93 -31.04 -24.69
C PRO A 87 -2.42 -31.30 -24.72
N GLU A 88 -1.89 -31.65 -25.89
CA GLU A 88 -0.45 -31.92 -26.06
C GLU A 88 0.42 -30.75 -25.58
N LYS A 89 0.03 -29.51 -25.90
CA LYS A 89 0.70 -28.27 -25.49
C LYS A 89 0.88 -28.09 -23.98
N LEU A 90 0.06 -28.77 -23.16
CA LEU A 90 0.16 -28.69 -21.69
C LEU A 90 0.86 -29.89 -21.06
N ARG A 91 1.11 -30.98 -21.79
CA ARG A 91 1.63 -32.23 -21.20
C ARG A 91 2.94 -32.02 -20.43
N GLU A 92 3.84 -31.21 -20.97
CA GLU A 92 5.13 -30.88 -20.33
C GLU A 92 4.98 -30.00 -19.09
N LYS A 93 3.84 -29.32 -18.93
CA LYS A 93 3.54 -28.49 -17.76
C LYS A 93 2.95 -29.31 -16.61
N ILE A 94 2.55 -30.56 -16.83
CA ILE A 94 1.91 -31.38 -15.78
C ILE A 94 2.95 -32.18 -14.99
N ASP A 95 2.97 -31.98 -13.67
CA ASP A 95 3.87 -32.71 -12.76
C ASP A 95 3.29 -34.05 -12.34
N PHE A 96 2.00 -34.04 -12.03
CA PHE A 96 1.29 -35.17 -11.47
C PHE A 96 0.06 -35.52 -12.32
N TRP A 97 -0.20 -36.81 -12.44
CA TRP A 97 -1.31 -37.32 -13.22
C TRP A 97 -2.20 -38.20 -12.37
N PHE A 98 -3.50 -38.18 -12.65
CA PHE A 98 -4.42 -39.16 -12.11
C PHE A 98 -5.31 -39.71 -13.23
N ASN A 99 -5.76 -40.94 -13.07
CA ASN A 99 -6.71 -41.58 -13.98
C ASN A 99 -7.86 -42.16 -13.17
N ARG A 100 -9.10 -41.85 -13.55
CA ARG A 100 -10.28 -42.26 -12.77
C ARG A 100 -10.41 -43.77 -12.59
N SER A 101 -10.11 -44.55 -13.62
CA SER A 101 -10.23 -46.00 -13.60
C SER A 101 -9.09 -46.63 -12.79
N GLU A 102 -7.84 -46.18 -13.03
CA GLU A 102 -6.65 -46.65 -12.29
C GLU A 102 -6.77 -46.31 -10.79
N GLU A 103 -7.30 -45.12 -10.46
CA GLU A 103 -7.46 -44.64 -9.09
C GLU A 103 -8.77 -45.09 -8.41
N LYS A 104 -9.66 -45.77 -9.15
CA LYS A 104 -11.01 -46.20 -8.73
C LYS A 104 -11.93 -45.05 -8.26
N LEU A 105 -11.75 -43.84 -8.81
CA LEU A 105 -12.50 -42.65 -8.42
C LEU A 105 -13.96 -42.71 -8.87
N LYS A 106 -14.88 -42.39 -7.95
CA LYS A 106 -16.33 -42.31 -8.20
C LYS A 106 -16.78 -40.86 -8.42
N GLY A 107 -17.97 -40.69 -8.99
CA GLY A 107 -18.54 -39.38 -9.31
C GLY A 107 -17.96 -38.73 -10.58
N ASN A 108 -18.42 -37.51 -10.87
CA ASN A 108 -18.08 -36.76 -12.09
C ASN A 108 -17.68 -35.28 -11.86
N TYR A 109 -17.43 -34.87 -10.61
CA TYR A 109 -16.99 -33.53 -10.27
C TYR A 109 -15.53 -33.50 -9.81
N THR A 110 -14.77 -32.47 -10.22
CA THR A 110 -13.37 -32.30 -9.82
C THR A 110 -13.20 -32.31 -8.30
N LEU A 111 -14.12 -31.67 -7.55
CA LEU A 111 -14.06 -31.60 -6.09
C LEU A 111 -14.20 -32.98 -5.44
N VAL A 112 -15.13 -33.80 -5.96
CA VAL A 112 -15.34 -35.19 -5.51
C VAL A 112 -14.09 -36.03 -5.76
N TRP A 113 -13.40 -35.84 -6.89
CA TRP A 113 -12.15 -36.54 -7.19
C TRP A 113 -10.97 -36.05 -6.37
N ALA A 114 -10.87 -34.73 -6.15
CA ALA A 114 -9.82 -34.14 -5.32
C ALA A 114 -9.89 -34.70 -3.90
N LEU A 115 -11.08 -34.70 -3.28
CA LEU A 115 -11.29 -35.26 -1.95
C LEU A 115 -10.89 -36.74 -1.86
N GLN A 116 -11.37 -37.57 -2.79
CA GLN A 116 -11.01 -39.00 -2.83
C GLN A 116 -9.49 -39.23 -2.99
N LEU A 117 -8.82 -38.47 -3.86
CA LEU A 117 -7.37 -38.58 -4.05
C LEU A 117 -6.61 -38.16 -2.77
N LEU A 118 -6.99 -37.04 -2.17
CA LEU A 118 -6.32 -36.53 -0.98
C LEU A 118 -6.52 -37.47 0.22
N GLN A 119 -7.73 -37.98 0.42
CA GLN A 119 -8.00 -38.95 1.49
C GLN A 119 -7.31 -40.30 1.27
N LYS A 120 -7.05 -40.68 0.01
CA LYS A 120 -6.33 -41.91 -0.33
C LYS A 120 -4.83 -41.79 -0.11
N TYR A 121 -4.22 -40.68 -0.53
CA TYR A 121 -2.77 -40.52 -0.56
C TYR A 121 -2.20 -39.75 0.65
N PHE A 122 -3.04 -38.99 1.35
CA PHE A 122 -2.67 -38.19 2.52
C PHE A 122 -3.68 -38.38 3.67
N PRO A 123 -4.00 -39.62 4.07
CA PRO A 123 -5.05 -39.91 5.07
C PRO A 123 -4.80 -39.28 6.45
N GLU A 124 -3.54 -38.97 6.76
CA GLU A 124 -3.11 -38.35 8.02
C GLU A 124 -3.29 -36.82 8.06
N LYS A 125 -3.59 -36.19 6.91
CA LYS A 125 -3.72 -34.73 6.82
C LYS A 125 -5.16 -34.30 7.04
N THR A 126 -5.34 -33.15 7.68
CA THR A 126 -6.66 -32.51 7.75
C THR A 126 -6.87 -31.60 6.55
N ILE A 127 -7.97 -31.79 5.82
CA ILE A 127 -8.33 -31.01 4.64
C ILE A 127 -9.25 -29.85 5.07
N LEU A 128 -8.90 -28.63 4.68
CA LEU A 128 -9.67 -27.41 4.92
C LEU A 128 -10.29 -26.93 3.60
N LEU A 129 -11.61 -26.86 3.52
CA LEU A 129 -12.32 -26.49 2.30
C LEU A 129 -12.64 -25.00 2.25
N PHE A 130 -12.24 -24.36 1.15
CA PHE A 130 -12.50 -22.95 0.86
C PHE A 130 -13.16 -22.80 -0.50
N GLY A 131 -13.99 -21.78 -0.70
CA GLY A 131 -14.56 -21.52 -2.03
C GLY A 131 -15.54 -22.60 -2.50
N VAL A 132 -16.18 -23.32 -1.58
CA VAL A 132 -17.16 -24.38 -1.90
C VAL A 132 -18.55 -23.93 -1.45
N ASP A 133 -19.12 -22.92 -2.09
CA ASP A 133 -20.37 -22.29 -1.62
C ASP A 133 -21.58 -23.22 -1.71
N MET A 134 -21.65 -24.07 -2.73
CA MET A 134 -22.80 -24.96 -2.99
C MET A 134 -24.17 -24.26 -3.14
N TYR A 135 -24.17 -22.97 -3.47
CA TYR A 135 -25.35 -22.24 -3.92
C TYR A 135 -24.97 -21.18 -4.96
N SER A 136 -25.94 -20.73 -5.75
CA SER A 136 -25.85 -19.50 -6.56
C SER A 136 -26.48 -18.33 -5.80
N GLU A 137 -25.92 -17.12 -5.92
CA GLU A 137 -26.59 -15.91 -5.41
C GLU A 137 -27.91 -15.71 -6.16
N ALA A 138 -28.99 -15.40 -5.44
CA ALA A 138 -30.30 -15.11 -6.04
C ALA A 138 -30.16 -13.93 -7.03
N GLY A 139 -30.56 -14.16 -8.29
CA GLY A 139 -30.50 -13.15 -9.36
C GLY A 139 -29.16 -13.05 -10.12
N LYS A 140 -28.17 -13.89 -9.80
CA LYS A 140 -26.92 -14.01 -10.58
C LYS A 140 -26.63 -15.47 -10.89
N ASP A 141 -27.20 -15.96 -11.99
CA ASP A 141 -26.82 -17.25 -12.60
C ASP A 141 -25.43 -17.20 -13.26
N ALA A 142 -24.50 -16.39 -12.77
CA ALA A 142 -23.15 -16.23 -13.29
C ALA A 142 -22.13 -16.53 -12.18
N LYS A 143 -21.27 -17.52 -12.42
CA LYS A 143 -20.10 -17.74 -11.55
C LYS A 143 -19.06 -16.68 -11.90
N TRP A 144 -18.29 -16.21 -10.91
CA TRP A 144 -17.36 -15.10 -11.12
C TRP A 144 -16.34 -15.35 -12.23
N TYR A 145 -16.03 -16.62 -12.50
CA TYR A 145 -15.07 -17.01 -13.51
C TYR A 145 -15.63 -17.03 -14.93
N ASP A 146 -16.95 -16.85 -15.13
CA ASP A 146 -17.57 -16.87 -16.46
C ASP A 146 -17.01 -15.74 -17.35
N ARG A 147 -16.52 -14.65 -16.77
CA ARG A 147 -15.80 -13.57 -17.50
C ARG A 147 -14.47 -14.00 -18.13
N TYR A 148 -13.99 -15.19 -17.79
CA TYR A 148 -12.75 -15.77 -18.31
C TYR A 148 -13.02 -16.93 -19.27
N THR A 149 -14.29 -17.34 -19.44
CA THR A 149 -14.66 -18.46 -20.30
C THR A 149 -15.94 -18.18 -21.10
N ASP A 150 -15.77 -17.72 -22.34
CA ASP A 150 -16.85 -17.51 -23.32
C ASP A 150 -17.73 -18.75 -23.50
N TYR A 151 -17.15 -19.94 -23.32
CA TYR A 151 -17.83 -21.23 -23.43
C TYR A 151 -18.87 -21.47 -22.32
N ASP A 152 -18.48 -21.29 -21.05
CA ASP A 152 -19.41 -21.51 -19.92
C ASP A 152 -20.51 -20.45 -19.92
N GLN A 153 -20.23 -19.25 -20.47
CA GLN A 153 -21.21 -18.21 -20.68
C GLN A 153 -22.24 -18.57 -21.77
N ARG A 154 -21.80 -19.14 -22.91
CA ARG A 154 -22.70 -19.53 -24.03
C ARG A 154 -23.65 -20.68 -23.67
N LEU A 155 -23.20 -21.67 -22.89
CA LEU A 155 -24.03 -22.82 -22.48
C LEU A 155 -25.15 -22.47 -21.48
N ARG A 156 -25.03 -21.36 -20.76
CA ARG A 156 -26.08 -20.92 -19.83
C ARG A 156 -27.30 -20.32 -20.52
N GLY A 157 -27.20 -20.00 -21.82
CA GLY A 157 -28.29 -19.42 -22.62
C GLY A 157 -29.48 -20.34 -22.90
N SER A 158 -29.35 -21.65 -22.65
CA SER A 158 -30.48 -22.59 -22.76
C SER A 158 -30.12 -23.92 -22.07
N GLN A 159 -30.76 -24.24 -20.94
CA GLN A 159 -30.71 -25.52 -20.18
C GLN A 159 -29.63 -25.75 -19.08
N TYR A 160 -28.79 -24.78 -18.69
CA TYR A 160 -27.79 -25.01 -17.62
C TYR A 160 -28.30 -24.66 -16.21
N ASP A 161 -28.94 -25.62 -15.53
CA ASP A 161 -29.35 -25.47 -14.12
C ASP A 161 -28.13 -25.63 -13.18
N VAL A 162 -27.57 -24.48 -12.77
CA VAL A 162 -26.41 -24.41 -11.88
C VAL A 162 -26.71 -25.06 -10.53
N GLN A 163 -27.90 -24.80 -9.96
CA GLN A 163 -28.24 -25.27 -8.63
C GLN A 163 -28.41 -26.79 -8.60
N SER A 164 -29.05 -27.37 -9.62
CA SER A 164 -29.13 -28.83 -9.77
C SER A 164 -27.75 -29.49 -9.86
N LYS A 165 -26.79 -28.89 -10.59
CA LYS A 165 -25.40 -29.39 -10.64
C LYS A 165 -24.68 -29.27 -9.31
N LEU A 166 -24.88 -28.18 -8.57
CA LEU A 166 -24.32 -28.05 -7.21
C LEU A 166 -24.91 -29.09 -6.26
N ASN A 167 -26.22 -29.34 -6.32
CA ASN A 167 -26.89 -30.37 -5.51
C ASN A 167 -26.37 -31.78 -5.86
N GLN A 168 -26.24 -32.11 -7.15
CA GLN A 168 -25.64 -33.38 -7.60
C GLN A 168 -24.19 -33.55 -7.10
N CYS A 169 -23.41 -32.46 -7.08
CA CYS A 169 -22.06 -32.50 -6.52
C CYS A 169 -22.09 -32.76 -5.00
N ALA A 170 -22.99 -32.10 -4.26
CA ALA A 170 -23.16 -32.32 -2.82
C ALA A 170 -23.52 -33.77 -2.51
N GLU A 171 -24.48 -34.34 -3.24
CA GLU A 171 -24.91 -35.73 -3.09
C GLU A 171 -23.75 -36.71 -3.35
N GLN A 172 -22.96 -36.47 -4.40
CA GLN A 172 -21.79 -37.30 -4.69
C GLN A 172 -20.69 -37.19 -3.63
N ILE A 173 -20.49 -36.00 -3.04
CA ILE A 173 -19.59 -35.84 -1.90
C ILE A 173 -20.09 -36.70 -0.74
N SER A 174 -21.36 -36.58 -0.36
CA SER A 174 -21.94 -37.36 0.73
C SER A 174 -21.86 -38.87 0.51
N ARG A 175 -21.98 -39.30 -0.75
CA ARG A 175 -21.96 -40.72 -1.12
C ARG A 175 -20.56 -41.32 -1.22
N TYR A 176 -19.56 -40.55 -1.67
CA TYR A 176 -18.26 -41.09 -2.06
C TYR A 176 -17.06 -40.56 -1.25
N CYS A 177 -17.25 -39.53 -0.42
CA CYS A 177 -16.17 -38.93 0.37
C CYS A 177 -16.47 -39.07 1.87
N PRO A 178 -15.66 -39.78 2.66
CA PRO A 178 -15.79 -39.81 4.11
C PRO A 178 -15.71 -38.40 4.73
N SER A 179 -16.47 -38.13 5.78
CA SER A 179 -16.44 -36.82 6.47
C SER A 179 -15.21 -36.64 7.38
N ALA A 180 -14.61 -37.74 7.83
CA ALA A 180 -13.44 -37.73 8.69
C ALA A 180 -12.24 -37.04 8.02
N GLY A 181 -11.54 -36.19 8.78
CA GLY A 181 -10.36 -35.46 8.32
C GLY A 181 -10.65 -34.29 7.39
N VAL A 182 -11.91 -33.88 7.20
CA VAL A 182 -12.29 -32.76 6.32
C VAL A 182 -13.12 -31.74 7.09
N LEU A 183 -12.74 -30.46 7.00
CA LEU A 183 -13.45 -29.34 7.62
C LEU A 183 -13.90 -28.34 6.56
N ASN A 184 -15.17 -27.94 6.62
CA ASN A 184 -15.71 -26.89 5.75
C ASN A 184 -15.44 -25.51 6.35
N CYS A 185 -14.48 -24.78 5.80
CA CYS A 185 -14.14 -23.43 6.26
C CYS A 185 -15.02 -22.33 5.65
N ASN A 186 -15.96 -22.70 4.79
CA ASN A 186 -17.00 -21.81 4.32
C ASN A 186 -18.28 -21.98 5.15
N LEU A 187 -18.39 -21.18 6.22
CA LEU A 187 -19.50 -21.29 7.18
C LEU A 187 -20.89 -21.11 6.55
N LYS A 188 -20.98 -20.30 5.48
CA LYS A 188 -22.23 -20.01 4.78
C LYS A 188 -22.57 -21.03 3.69
N SER A 189 -21.66 -21.95 3.38
CA SER A 189 -21.84 -22.97 2.33
C SER A 189 -23.09 -23.83 2.54
N GLY A 190 -23.75 -24.22 1.45
CA GLY A 190 -24.79 -25.25 1.42
C GLY A 190 -24.27 -26.68 1.66
N LEU A 191 -22.94 -26.90 1.66
CA LEU A 191 -22.34 -28.21 1.93
C LEU A 191 -22.37 -28.52 3.44
N SER A 192 -23.30 -29.38 3.86
CA SER A 192 -23.44 -29.79 5.27
C SER A 192 -22.73 -31.09 5.62
N HIS A 193 -22.25 -31.87 4.64
CA HIS A 193 -21.63 -33.18 4.86
C HIS A 193 -20.36 -33.12 5.74
N PHE A 194 -19.62 -32.03 5.69
CA PHE A 194 -18.42 -31.81 6.48
C PHE A 194 -18.68 -30.82 7.63
N PRO A 195 -18.10 -31.04 8.83
CA PRO A 195 -18.20 -30.09 9.93
C PRO A 195 -17.75 -28.69 9.52
N LYS A 196 -18.57 -27.69 9.79
CA LYS A 196 -18.25 -26.29 9.52
C LYS A 196 -17.40 -25.71 10.64
N LYS A 197 -16.26 -25.11 10.32
CA LYS A 197 -15.36 -24.52 11.32
C LYS A 197 -14.61 -23.33 10.74
N ASP A 198 -14.52 -22.24 11.50
CA ASP A 198 -13.72 -21.08 11.09
C ASP A 198 -12.25 -21.49 11.01
N TRP A 199 -11.62 -21.26 9.85
CA TRP A 199 -10.22 -21.57 9.62
C TRP A 199 -9.30 -20.81 10.58
N ARG A 200 -9.71 -19.63 11.07
CA ARG A 200 -8.95 -18.87 12.05
C ARG A 200 -8.81 -19.60 13.38
N ALA A 201 -9.83 -20.37 13.76
CA ALA A 201 -9.75 -21.20 14.97
C ALA A 201 -8.91 -22.48 14.78
N ILE A 202 -8.54 -22.81 13.55
CA ILE A 202 -7.75 -24.00 13.20
C ILE A 202 -6.28 -23.62 12.96
N LEU A 203 -6.07 -22.49 12.29
CA LEU A 203 -4.76 -21.99 11.85
C LEU A 203 -4.28 -20.79 12.69
N SER A 204 -4.85 -20.54 13.88
CA SER A 204 -4.41 -19.42 14.73
C SER A 204 -2.99 -19.65 15.22
N MET A 205 -2.06 -18.77 14.87
CA MET A 205 -0.72 -18.73 15.49
C MET A 205 -0.85 -18.29 16.95
N ARG A 206 -0.16 -18.99 17.87
CA ARG A 206 -0.13 -18.66 19.29
C ARG A 206 1.19 -17.96 19.64
N ILE A 207 1.10 -16.71 20.08
CA ILE A 207 2.25 -15.88 20.41
C ILE A 207 2.27 -15.63 21.92
N LEU A 208 3.42 -15.88 22.55
CA LEU A 208 3.64 -15.55 23.96
C LEU A 208 4.63 -14.39 24.08
N HIS A 209 4.16 -13.26 24.59
CA HIS A 209 4.97 -12.08 24.86
C HIS A 209 5.58 -12.17 26.25
N LEU A 210 6.91 -12.21 26.35
CA LEU A 210 7.62 -12.30 27.62
C LEU A 210 8.37 -11.01 27.94
N CYS A 211 7.97 -10.38 29.06
CA CYS A 211 8.42 -9.05 29.43
C CYS A 211 9.07 -9.05 30.82
N SER A 212 10.34 -8.61 30.88
CA SER A 212 11.05 -8.40 32.14
C SER A 212 10.70 -7.07 32.84
N THR A 213 10.08 -6.14 32.10
CA THR A 213 9.72 -4.78 32.55
C THR A 213 8.44 -4.35 31.87
N PRO A 214 7.67 -3.39 32.44
CA PRO A 214 6.36 -3.06 31.90
C PRO A 214 6.37 -2.32 30.57
N LEU A 215 7.48 -1.66 30.20
CA LEU A 215 7.64 -0.98 28.91
C LEU A 215 6.46 -0.06 28.53
N ALA A 216 5.90 0.64 29.54
CA ALA A 216 4.72 1.48 29.41
C ALA A 216 3.50 0.75 28.79
N GLY A 217 3.35 -0.55 29.02
CA GLY A 217 2.23 -1.37 28.54
C GLY A 217 2.32 -1.79 27.07
N ALA A 218 3.35 -1.37 26.32
CA ALA A 218 3.44 -1.62 24.88
C ALA A 218 3.25 -3.12 24.47
N PRO A 219 3.84 -4.10 25.17
CA PRO A 219 3.62 -5.52 24.85
C PRO A 219 2.19 -6.00 25.12
N ALA A 220 1.56 -5.49 26.18
CA ALA A 220 0.17 -5.81 26.51
C ALA A 220 -0.79 -5.22 25.46
N HIS A 221 -0.58 -3.96 25.05
CA HIS A 221 -1.34 -3.33 23.96
C HIS A 221 -1.19 -4.12 22.66
N LEU A 222 0.04 -4.51 22.30
CA LEU A 222 0.28 -5.36 21.14
C LEU A 222 -0.49 -6.69 21.23
N SER A 223 -0.41 -7.38 22.36
CA SER A 223 -1.13 -8.65 22.57
C SER A 223 -2.63 -8.52 22.34
N LYS A 224 -3.25 -7.48 22.92
CA LYS A 224 -4.68 -7.18 22.74
C LYS A 224 -5.04 -6.86 21.29
N ILE A 225 -4.24 -6.02 20.64
CA ILE A 225 -4.45 -5.64 19.23
C ILE A 225 -4.33 -6.86 18.30
N LEU A 226 -3.36 -7.75 18.54
CA LEU A 226 -3.23 -8.99 17.78
C LEU A 226 -4.47 -9.88 17.95
N ASN A 227 -4.93 -10.08 19.18
CA ASN A 227 -6.14 -10.85 19.46
C ASN A 227 -7.40 -10.23 18.84
N LYS A 228 -7.50 -8.90 18.79
CA LYS A 228 -8.68 -8.19 18.30
C LYS A 228 -8.75 -8.10 16.77
N TYR A 229 -7.62 -7.84 16.12
CA TYR A 229 -7.59 -7.48 14.70
C TYR A 229 -7.00 -8.55 13.78
N THR A 230 -6.56 -9.68 14.32
CA THR A 230 -5.93 -10.75 13.54
C THR A 230 -6.44 -12.13 13.96
N ALA A 231 -6.02 -13.17 13.24
CA ALA A 231 -6.26 -14.56 13.63
C ALA A 231 -5.29 -15.08 14.70
N ILE A 232 -4.33 -14.26 15.15
CA ILE A 232 -3.37 -14.64 16.19
C ILE A 232 -4.09 -14.75 17.54
N ARG A 233 -3.68 -15.76 18.31
CA ARG A 233 -3.96 -15.82 19.75
C ARG A 233 -2.72 -15.41 20.49
N SER A 234 -2.82 -14.37 21.30
CA SER A 234 -1.68 -13.79 22.01
C SER A 234 -1.91 -13.77 23.51
N GLN A 235 -0.87 -14.04 24.28
CA GLN A 235 -0.84 -13.79 25.73
C GLN A 235 0.43 -13.04 26.12
N SER A 236 0.30 -12.17 27.12
CA SER A 236 1.36 -11.29 27.62
C SER A 236 1.69 -11.57 29.07
N VAL A 237 2.98 -11.73 29.35
CA VAL A 237 3.52 -12.04 30.67
C VAL A 237 4.46 -10.93 31.11
N LEU A 238 4.24 -10.43 32.32
CA LEU A 238 5.12 -9.48 32.99
C LEU A 238 5.72 -10.08 34.27
N LYS A 239 7.03 -9.95 34.46
CA LYS A 239 7.67 -10.23 35.76
C LYS A 239 7.40 -9.08 36.73
N ALA A 240 6.74 -9.27 37.88
CA ALA A 240 6.30 -8.14 38.73
C ALA A 240 7.37 -7.54 39.67
N GLU A 241 8.54 -8.16 39.83
CA GLU A 241 9.56 -7.66 40.76
C GLU A 241 10.40 -6.55 40.13
N PHE A 242 9.97 -5.28 40.25
CA PHE A 242 10.74 -4.12 39.81
C PHE A 242 11.47 -3.44 40.96
N LYS A 243 12.73 -3.05 40.69
CA LYS A 243 13.52 -2.22 41.60
C LYS A 243 13.00 -0.79 41.74
N SER A 244 12.16 -0.32 40.81
CA SER A 244 11.63 1.05 40.81
C SER A 244 10.26 1.08 41.50
N PRO A 245 10.13 1.77 42.65
CA PRO A 245 8.84 1.95 43.33
C PRO A 245 7.80 2.64 42.44
N ALA A 246 8.24 3.59 41.61
CA ALA A 246 7.38 4.26 40.62
C ALA A 246 6.74 3.26 39.64
N LEU A 247 7.52 2.30 39.13
CA LEU A 247 6.99 1.29 38.20
C LEU A 247 6.03 0.30 38.87
N ASN A 248 6.23 0.00 40.16
CA ASN A 248 5.33 -0.87 40.92
C ASN A 248 3.97 -0.21 41.20
N ASN A 249 3.93 1.13 41.23
CA ASN A 249 2.69 1.89 41.44
C ASN A 249 1.86 2.09 40.17
N LEU A 250 2.45 1.80 38.99
CA LEU A 250 1.76 1.90 37.71
C LEU A 250 1.11 0.56 37.38
N ARG A 251 -0.19 0.58 37.10
CA ARG A 251 -0.92 -0.61 36.62
C ARG A 251 -0.78 -0.71 35.10
N TRP A 252 -0.55 -1.93 34.64
CA TRP A 252 -0.41 -2.26 33.23
C TRP A 252 -1.21 -3.52 32.96
N ASP A 253 -2.00 -3.51 31.89
CA ASP A 253 -3.00 -4.54 31.65
C ASP A 253 -2.43 -5.78 30.94
N TYR A 254 -1.42 -6.39 31.57
CA TYR A 254 -0.84 -7.66 31.15
C TYR A 254 -1.73 -8.82 31.56
N ASP A 255 -1.87 -9.82 30.68
CA ASP A 255 -2.73 -10.98 30.94
C ASP A 255 -2.27 -11.75 32.20
N ILE A 256 -0.95 -11.82 32.40
CA ILE A 256 -0.34 -12.59 33.48
C ILE A 256 0.81 -11.80 34.09
N VAL A 257 0.76 -11.61 35.41
CA VAL A 257 1.77 -10.89 36.18
C VAL A 257 2.39 -11.84 37.21
N SER A 258 3.72 -11.98 37.19
CA SER A 258 4.49 -12.91 38.03
C SER A 258 4.00 -14.37 38.00
N PRO A 259 4.07 -15.06 36.85
CA PRO A 259 3.70 -16.47 36.79
C PRO A 259 4.66 -17.35 37.59
N THR A 260 4.14 -18.48 38.08
CA THR A 260 4.98 -19.57 38.60
C THR A 260 5.79 -20.21 37.47
N ALA A 261 6.89 -20.90 37.80
CA ALA A 261 7.71 -21.61 36.82
C ALA A 261 6.88 -22.61 35.99
N ARG A 262 6.03 -23.40 36.66
CA ARG A 262 5.10 -24.33 36.01
C ARG A 262 4.15 -23.61 35.05
N ARG A 263 3.56 -22.49 35.47
CA ARG A 263 2.64 -21.73 34.61
C ARG A 263 3.36 -21.21 33.37
N LEU A 264 4.61 -20.79 33.52
CA LEU A 264 5.42 -20.31 32.40
C LEU A 264 5.78 -21.43 31.41
N GLU A 265 6.04 -22.64 31.90
CA GLU A 265 6.23 -23.84 31.08
C GLU A 265 4.95 -24.18 30.30
N GLU A 266 3.79 -24.20 30.95
CA GLU A 266 2.50 -24.43 30.29
C GLU A 266 2.23 -23.41 29.17
N LEU A 267 2.56 -22.14 29.40
CA LEU A 267 2.42 -21.07 28.41
C LEU A 267 3.41 -21.22 27.26
N ALA A 268 4.65 -21.58 27.56
CA ALA A 268 5.67 -21.81 26.55
C ALA A 268 5.32 -23.02 25.66
N ASP A 269 4.75 -24.07 26.25
CA ASP A 269 4.24 -25.24 25.52
C ASP A 269 3.05 -24.87 24.64
N TRP A 270 2.14 -24.06 25.17
CA TRP A 270 1.01 -23.51 24.42
C TRP A 270 1.45 -22.63 23.24
N ALA A 271 2.55 -21.90 23.32
CA ALA A 271 2.98 -20.97 22.29
C ALA A 271 3.61 -21.67 21.07
N ASP A 272 3.31 -21.17 19.88
CA ASP A 272 3.99 -21.53 18.62
C ASP A 272 5.25 -20.67 18.43
N LEU A 273 5.24 -19.43 18.92
CA LEU A 273 6.38 -18.50 18.90
C LEU A 273 6.47 -17.68 20.20
N ILE A 274 7.70 -17.47 20.65
CA ILE A 274 8.02 -16.66 21.84
C ILE A 274 8.56 -15.29 21.41
N HIS A 275 7.88 -14.23 21.85
CA HIS A 275 8.27 -12.85 21.58
C HIS A 275 8.88 -12.23 22.84
N PHE A 276 10.20 -12.09 22.87
CA PHE A 276 10.90 -11.42 23.97
C PHE A 276 10.87 -9.90 23.81
N HIS A 277 10.54 -9.19 24.88
CA HIS A 277 10.59 -7.72 24.89
C HIS A 277 11.80 -7.23 25.71
N ARG A 278 12.62 -6.37 25.10
CA ARG A 278 13.84 -5.75 25.63
C ARG A 278 15.01 -6.69 25.91
N ARG A 279 14.78 -7.86 26.52
CA ARG A 279 15.81 -8.87 26.80
C ARG A 279 15.18 -10.26 26.91
N VAL A 280 16.02 -11.30 26.81
CA VAL A 280 15.60 -12.69 27.06
C VAL A 280 14.97 -12.79 28.43
N TYR A 281 13.80 -13.42 28.49
CA TYR A 281 13.15 -13.74 29.76
C TYR A 281 13.85 -14.97 30.36
N PRO A 282 14.31 -14.92 31.63
CA PRO A 282 15.09 -16.00 32.23
C PRO A 282 14.20 -17.19 32.59
N ALA A 283 13.83 -17.98 31.58
CA ALA A 283 13.01 -19.18 31.72
C ALA A 283 13.52 -20.28 30.81
N ASN A 284 13.28 -21.53 31.20
CA ASN A 284 13.74 -22.71 30.49
C ASN A 284 12.85 -23.01 29.27
N ILE A 285 12.95 -22.18 28.23
CA ILE A 285 12.13 -22.29 27.02
C ILE A 285 12.97 -22.92 25.91
N LYS A 286 13.13 -24.25 25.95
CA LYS A 286 14.01 -24.96 25.02
C LYS A 286 13.37 -25.12 23.64
N GLY A 287 14.11 -24.75 22.59
CA GLY A 287 13.83 -25.14 21.20
C GLY A 287 12.63 -24.47 20.51
N LYS A 288 11.92 -23.54 21.17
CA LYS A 288 10.78 -22.83 20.55
C LYS A 288 11.26 -21.73 19.59
N PRO A 289 10.61 -21.54 18.41
CA PRO A 289 10.80 -20.36 17.58
C PRO A 289 10.65 -19.08 18.40
N ASN A 290 11.56 -18.13 18.20
CA ASN A 290 11.58 -16.91 19.00
C ASN A 290 12.16 -15.72 18.26
N LEU A 291 11.81 -14.52 18.74
CA LEU A 291 12.35 -13.25 18.30
C LEU A 291 12.49 -12.28 19.49
N ILE A 292 13.23 -11.19 19.29
CA ILE A 292 13.37 -10.12 20.29
C ILE A 292 12.93 -8.77 19.71
N GLN A 293 12.20 -7.97 20.49
CA GLN A 293 11.87 -6.58 20.17
C GLN A 293 12.55 -5.61 21.13
N TYR A 294 13.24 -4.62 20.58
CA TYR A 294 13.98 -3.62 21.34
C TYR A 294 13.15 -2.36 21.63
N HIS A 295 13.22 -1.91 22.88
CA HIS A 295 12.49 -0.76 23.45
C HIS A 295 13.41 0.19 24.24
N SER A 296 14.74 0.00 24.20
CA SER A 296 15.71 0.87 24.88
C SER A 296 17.07 0.85 24.15
N PRO A 297 17.95 1.86 24.33
CA PRO A 297 19.31 1.84 23.79
C PRO A 297 20.16 0.67 24.34
N PRO A 298 21.21 0.25 23.61
CA PRO A 298 22.09 -0.84 24.05
C PRO A 298 22.81 -0.53 25.36
N ASN A 299 23.28 0.70 25.59
CA ASN A 299 24.02 1.05 26.80
C ASN A 299 23.20 0.87 28.11
N SER A 300 21.87 0.75 28.00
CA SER A 300 20.98 0.51 29.14
C SER A 300 20.92 -0.96 29.59
N TYR A 301 21.60 -1.90 28.89
CA TYR A 301 21.69 -3.32 29.24
C TYR A 301 22.84 -3.99 28.47
N ARG A 302 23.74 -4.77 29.10
CA ARG A 302 24.91 -5.37 28.40
C ARG A 302 24.48 -6.22 27.18
N PRO A 303 24.58 -5.73 25.92
CA PRO A 303 23.96 -6.37 24.74
C PRO A 303 24.83 -7.44 24.08
N PHE A 304 26.15 -7.39 24.31
CA PHE A 304 27.15 -8.06 23.48
C PHE A 304 27.11 -9.60 23.50
N GLN A 305 26.44 -10.24 24.46
CA GLN A 305 26.28 -11.70 24.47
C GLN A 305 24.92 -12.18 23.95
N THR A 306 23.89 -11.34 23.92
CA THR A 306 22.52 -11.76 23.56
C THR A 306 22.14 -11.44 22.12
N ASP A 307 22.79 -10.47 21.49
CA ASP A 307 22.33 -9.92 20.20
C ASP A 307 22.62 -10.83 19.00
N SER A 308 23.72 -11.61 19.03
CA SER A 308 24.03 -12.59 17.98
C SER A 308 23.07 -13.78 17.98
N HIS A 309 22.52 -14.14 19.14
CA HIS A 309 21.54 -15.22 19.26
C HIS A 309 20.30 -14.95 18.40
N PHE A 310 19.90 -13.69 18.27
CA PHE A 310 18.71 -13.27 17.52
C PHE A 310 19.04 -12.77 16.12
N ASN A 311 20.19 -13.11 15.52
CA ASN A 311 20.51 -12.63 14.17
C ASN A 311 19.39 -12.96 13.17
N GLY A 312 18.92 -11.97 12.42
CA GLY A 312 17.75 -12.08 11.53
C GLY A 312 16.39 -12.16 12.23
N ARG A 313 16.31 -12.09 13.56
CA ARG A 313 15.08 -12.29 14.37
C ARG A 313 14.85 -11.13 15.35
N LYS A 314 15.13 -9.91 14.90
CA LYS A 314 15.09 -8.69 15.70
C LYS A 314 14.02 -7.75 15.18
N LEU A 315 13.24 -7.21 16.11
CA LEU A 315 12.29 -6.13 15.90
C LEU A 315 12.76 -4.88 16.65
N VAL A 316 12.41 -3.72 16.14
CA VAL A 316 12.69 -2.45 16.80
C VAL A 316 11.53 -1.49 16.60
N ILE A 317 11.12 -0.79 17.66
CA ILE A 317 10.03 0.20 17.53
C ILE A 317 10.49 1.39 16.69
N ALA A 318 9.58 1.92 15.88
CA ALA A 318 9.80 3.00 14.90
C ALA A 318 10.08 4.40 15.49
N GLN A 319 10.73 4.47 16.65
CA GLN A 319 11.10 5.69 17.36
C GLN A 319 12.60 5.98 17.15
N TYR A 320 13.34 6.44 18.15
CA TYR A 320 14.79 6.62 18.03
C TYR A 320 15.59 5.31 17.97
N HIS A 321 14.99 4.19 18.40
CA HIS A 321 15.67 2.90 18.58
C HIS A 321 16.35 2.33 17.33
N PRO A 322 15.82 2.46 16.10
CA PRO A 322 16.48 1.91 14.91
C PRO A 322 17.86 2.52 14.62
N ARG A 323 18.20 3.66 15.26
CA ARG A 323 19.57 4.23 15.24
C ARG A 323 20.62 3.29 15.83
N TYR A 324 20.19 2.41 16.73
CA TYR A 324 21.05 1.47 17.45
C TYR A 324 20.96 0.04 16.91
N TYR A 325 19.89 -0.28 16.22
CA TYR A 325 19.56 -1.64 15.75
C TYR A 325 19.29 -1.61 14.25
N SER A 326 20.29 -1.26 13.46
CA SER A 326 20.14 -1.11 12.00
C SER A 326 19.84 -2.42 11.28
N ASP A 327 20.06 -3.57 11.93
CA ASP A 327 19.77 -4.91 11.45
C ASP A 327 18.40 -5.44 11.93
N ALA A 328 17.65 -4.66 12.71
CA ALA A 328 16.33 -5.03 13.20
C ALA A 328 15.21 -4.51 12.29
N TYR A 329 14.17 -5.31 12.14
CA TYR A 329 12.99 -4.95 11.37
C TYR A 329 12.12 -3.93 12.12
N ILE A 330 11.79 -2.82 11.45
CA ILE A 330 11.06 -1.72 12.07
C ILE A 330 9.57 -2.04 12.18
N VAL A 331 9.04 -1.88 13.39
CA VAL A 331 7.63 -2.09 13.73
C VAL A 331 7.06 -0.89 14.48
N PRO A 332 5.76 -0.59 14.33
CA PRO A 332 5.12 0.50 15.06
C PRO A 332 4.95 0.14 16.54
N ASN A 333 4.97 1.17 17.39
CA ASN A 333 4.45 1.05 18.75
C ASN A 333 2.93 1.29 18.70
N LEU A 334 2.15 0.30 19.12
CA LEU A 334 0.71 0.26 18.85
C LEU A 334 -0.11 0.66 20.07
N ILE A 335 -1.16 1.44 19.80
CA ILE A 335 -2.30 1.71 20.68
C ILE A 335 -3.58 1.39 19.92
N ASP A 336 -4.62 0.97 20.61
CA ASP A 336 -5.92 0.76 19.99
C ASP A 336 -6.71 2.06 20.00
N ILE A 337 -6.56 2.84 18.93
CA ILE A 337 -7.22 4.14 18.79
C ILE A 337 -8.76 4.07 18.80
N TRP A 338 -9.34 2.86 18.76
CA TRP A 338 -10.78 2.61 18.78
C TRP A 338 -11.31 2.19 20.16
N GLU A 339 -10.43 1.87 21.11
CA GLU A 339 -10.83 1.68 22.50
C GLU A 339 -11.26 3.01 23.13
N GLU A 340 -12.25 2.94 24.02
CA GLU A 340 -12.87 4.10 24.64
C GLU A 340 -11.84 5.06 25.24
N MET A 341 -10.82 4.53 25.92
CA MET A 341 -9.77 5.34 26.56
C MET A 341 -8.93 6.19 25.61
N TYR A 342 -8.92 5.88 24.31
CA TYR A 342 -8.18 6.63 23.29
C TYR A 342 -9.10 7.43 22.35
N GLN A 343 -10.40 7.43 22.61
CA GLN A 343 -11.37 8.27 21.91
C GLN A 343 -11.33 9.71 22.44
N PRO A 344 -11.56 10.71 21.58
CA PRO A 344 -11.72 12.09 22.02
C PRO A 344 -12.95 12.22 22.93
N GLU A 345 -12.83 13.03 23.99
CA GLU A 345 -13.96 13.51 24.78
C GLU A 345 -14.27 14.98 24.49
N GLU A 346 -15.41 15.44 24.98
CA GLU A 346 -15.75 16.86 24.93
C GLU A 346 -14.72 17.68 25.70
N LYS A 347 -14.15 18.68 25.03
CA LYS A 347 -13.12 19.53 25.60
C LYS A 347 -13.77 20.73 26.31
N PRO A 348 -13.20 21.23 27.43
CA PRO A 348 -13.76 22.35 28.17
C PRO A 348 -13.99 23.59 27.30
N THR A 349 -15.18 24.18 27.36
CA THR A 349 -15.48 25.45 26.68
C THR A 349 -14.93 26.64 27.47
N GLY A 350 -14.48 27.69 26.77
CA GLY A 350 -14.04 28.95 27.39
C GLY A 350 -12.61 28.94 27.97
N ARG A 351 -11.91 27.80 27.96
CA ARG A 351 -10.51 27.70 28.34
C ARG A 351 -9.77 26.59 27.60
N VAL A 352 -8.48 26.79 27.35
CA VAL A 352 -7.61 25.80 26.71
C VAL A 352 -6.98 24.91 27.77
N LYS A 353 -7.31 23.62 27.75
CA LYS A 353 -6.70 22.60 28.61
C LYS A 353 -5.39 22.07 28.02
N ILE A 354 -4.30 22.18 28.77
CA ILE A 354 -2.96 21.73 28.42
C ILE A 354 -2.56 20.59 29.34
N PHE A 355 -2.16 19.45 28.76
CA PHE A 355 -1.72 18.27 29.48
C PHE A 355 -0.22 18.02 29.29
N TYR A 356 0.47 17.76 30.39
CA TYR A 356 1.87 17.34 30.41
C TYR A 356 2.12 16.30 31.52
N SER A 357 2.77 15.19 31.18
CA SER A 357 3.10 14.14 32.17
C SER A 357 4.45 13.48 31.96
N TRP A 358 5.02 12.94 33.04
CA TRP A 358 6.18 12.05 33.01
C TRP A 358 6.19 11.07 34.20
N ALA A 359 6.79 9.89 34.01
CA ALA A 359 6.83 8.83 35.02
C ALA A 359 8.06 8.90 35.94
N THR A 360 9.21 9.34 35.43
CA THR A 360 10.47 9.37 36.19
C THR A 360 11.33 10.55 35.74
N GLU A 361 11.96 11.23 36.70
CA GLU A 361 12.89 12.33 36.42
C GLU A 361 14.25 11.75 36.01
N VAL A 362 14.64 11.96 34.75
CA VAL A 362 15.97 11.61 34.24
C VAL A 362 16.52 12.83 33.52
N LYS A 363 17.80 13.16 33.76
CA LYS A 363 18.50 14.23 33.05
C LYS A 363 19.44 13.64 32.01
N GLY A 364 19.41 14.17 30.80
CA GLY A 364 20.24 13.77 29.68
C GLY A 364 19.79 12.50 28.95
N GLY A 365 20.21 12.39 27.68
CA GLY A 365 19.89 11.25 26.81
C GLY A 365 18.41 11.14 26.42
N TRP A 366 18.03 9.99 25.87
CA TRP A 366 16.67 9.73 25.34
C TRP A 366 15.56 9.65 26.40
N ALA A 367 15.91 9.65 27.68
CA ALA A 367 14.94 9.61 28.78
C ALA A 367 14.63 11.00 29.36
N ASP A 368 15.33 12.05 28.92
CA ASP A 368 15.12 13.40 29.41
C ASP A 368 13.78 13.97 28.93
N LYS A 369 12.90 14.25 29.88
CA LYS A 369 11.56 14.80 29.62
C LYS A 369 11.52 16.33 29.71
N GLY A 370 12.62 16.99 30.06
CA GLY A 370 12.70 18.44 30.15
C GLY A 370 11.78 19.05 31.22
N SER A 371 11.40 18.29 32.24
CA SER A 371 10.27 18.64 33.13
C SER A 371 10.42 19.98 33.85
N ALA A 372 11.64 20.34 34.25
CA ALA A 372 11.91 21.60 34.93
C ALA A 372 11.67 22.80 33.99
N ALA A 373 12.19 22.73 32.76
CA ALA A 373 12.02 23.77 31.75
C ALA A 373 10.56 23.88 31.29
N THR A 374 9.91 22.74 31.01
CA THR A 374 8.48 22.71 30.62
C THR A 374 7.60 23.31 31.70
N ARG A 375 7.84 23.02 32.98
CA ARG A 375 7.10 23.63 34.11
C ARG A 375 7.25 25.14 34.15
N GLN A 376 8.47 25.67 33.98
CA GLN A 376 8.70 27.12 33.95
C GLN A 376 7.98 27.79 32.78
N ILE A 377 7.95 27.15 31.60
CA ILE A 377 7.21 27.63 30.44
C ILE A 377 5.71 27.65 30.72
N LEU A 378 5.16 26.56 31.28
CA LEU A 378 3.75 26.47 31.63
C LEU A 378 3.34 27.49 32.70
N GLU A 379 4.20 27.77 33.67
CA GLU A 379 3.96 28.83 34.65
C GLU A 379 3.88 30.21 34.00
N ARG A 380 4.79 30.50 33.05
CA ARG A 380 4.72 31.74 32.26
C ARG A 380 3.46 31.82 31.39
N ILE A 381 2.98 30.70 30.85
CA ILE A 381 1.72 30.63 30.10
C ILE A 381 0.53 30.90 31.04
N LYS A 382 0.50 30.30 32.22
CA LYS A 382 -0.54 30.54 33.23
C LYS A 382 -0.59 32.02 33.64
N ASN A 383 0.56 32.63 33.89
CA ASN A 383 0.64 34.04 34.27
C ASN A 383 0.18 34.98 33.15
N LYS A 384 0.41 34.62 31.88
CA LYS A 384 -0.01 35.44 30.73
C LYS A 384 -1.51 35.31 30.42
N PHE A 385 -2.08 34.11 30.51
CA PHE A 385 -3.44 33.84 30.03
C PHE A 385 -4.47 33.64 31.14
N GLY A 386 -4.05 33.50 32.40
CA GLY A 386 -4.92 33.42 33.57
C GLY A 386 -5.98 32.32 33.44
N SER A 387 -7.25 32.68 33.61
CA SER A 387 -8.40 31.77 33.53
C SER A 387 -8.68 31.21 32.13
N LYS A 388 -8.03 31.73 31.08
CA LYS A 388 -8.18 31.22 29.70
C LYS A 388 -7.45 29.89 29.47
N VAL A 389 -6.64 29.44 30.43
CA VAL A 389 -5.91 28.16 30.34
C VAL A 389 -6.15 27.31 31.59
N GLU A 390 -6.24 26.01 31.38
CA GLU A 390 -6.21 24.99 32.43
C GLU A 390 -4.96 24.15 32.22
N ILE A 391 -4.06 24.11 33.20
CA ILE A 391 -2.79 23.39 33.08
C ILE A 391 -2.83 22.15 33.98
N CYS A 392 -2.82 20.97 33.38
CA CYS A 392 -2.76 19.69 34.05
C CYS A 392 -1.36 19.10 33.93
N ILE A 393 -0.67 18.99 35.07
CA ILE A 393 0.69 18.45 35.17
C ILE A 393 0.68 17.23 36.08
N LEU A 394 0.97 16.06 35.54
CA LEU A 394 0.98 14.80 36.29
C LEU A 394 2.38 14.19 36.33
N ASN A 395 2.84 13.82 37.53
CA ASN A 395 4.08 13.10 37.73
C ASN A 395 3.78 11.76 38.42
N ASN A 396 4.30 10.66 37.86
CA ASN A 396 4.23 9.34 38.46
C ASN A 396 2.79 8.96 38.89
N ARG A 397 1.82 9.20 38.00
CA ARG A 397 0.40 8.90 38.20
C ARG A 397 -0.02 7.66 37.40
N PRO A 398 -1.04 6.92 37.86
CA PRO A 398 -1.62 5.79 37.12
C PRO A 398 -1.96 6.15 35.67
N TYR A 399 -1.89 5.14 34.79
CA TYR A 399 -2.08 5.33 33.36
C TYR A 399 -3.49 5.81 33.01
N GLU A 400 -4.49 5.24 33.69
CA GLU A 400 -5.90 5.55 33.51
C GLU A 400 -6.22 6.99 33.91
N GLU A 401 -5.62 7.48 34.99
CA GLU A 401 -5.73 8.89 35.41
C GLU A 401 -5.12 9.83 34.35
N CYS A 402 -3.95 9.48 33.83
CA CYS A 402 -3.30 10.25 32.78
C CYS A 402 -4.16 10.30 31.51
N MET A 403 -4.80 9.19 31.13
CA MET A 403 -5.66 9.14 29.96
C MET A 403 -6.96 9.91 30.15
N ALA A 404 -7.60 9.85 31.33
CA ALA A 404 -8.80 10.64 31.62
C ALA A 404 -8.54 12.15 31.45
N GLU A 405 -7.40 12.64 31.95
CA GLU A 405 -7.00 14.04 31.77
C GLU A 405 -6.64 14.39 30.32
N LYS A 406 -6.03 13.45 29.59
CA LYS A 406 -5.64 13.63 28.19
C LYS A 406 -6.84 13.71 27.26
N ARG A 407 -7.88 12.89 27.48
CA ARG A 407 -9.09 12.81 26.64
C ARG A 407 -9.83 14.14 26.50
N THR A 408 -9.75 14.99 27.53
CA THR A 408 -10.38 16.32 27.56
C THR A 408 -9.40 17.45 27.19
N ALA A 409 -8.13 17.14 26.94
CA ALA A 409 -7.10 18.12 26.65
C ALA A 409 -7.22 18.69 25.23
N HIS A 410 -6.94 19.98 25.08
CA HIS A 410 -6.78 20.60 23.76
C HIS A 410 -5.35 20.42 23.25
N ILE A 411 -4.37 20.50 24.17
CA ILE A 411 -2.95 20.42 23.88
C ILE A 411 -2.33 19.32 24.75
N CYS A 412 -1.51 18.47 24.12
CA CYS A 412 -0.62 17.56 24.83
C CYS A 412 0.83 17.95 24.54
N ILE A 413 1.70 17.90 25.56
CA ILE A 413 3.12 18.14 25.41
C ILE A 413 3.87 16.82 25.63
N ASP A 414 4.67 16.41 24.64
CA ASP A 414 5.59 15.28 24.74
C ASP A 414 6.90 15.60 24.00
N GLU A 415 7.99 14.91 24.33
CA GLU A 415 9.26 14.90 23.57
C GLU A 415 9.75 16.23 22.95
N CYS A 416 9.75 17.32 23.72
CA CYS A 416 10.28 18.61 23.24
C CYS A 416 11.82 18.72 23.34
N VAL A 417 12.51 17.65 23.75
CA VAL A 417 13.96 17.65 24.06
C VAL A 417 14.80 16.87 23.04
N THR A 418 14.48 15.59 22.78
CA THR A 418 15.48 14.64 22.26
C THR A 418 15.44 14.37 20.75
N GLY A 419 14.32 14.64 20.08
CA GLY A 419 14.16 14.32 18.65
C GLY A 419 13.35 13.05 18.34
N SER A 420 12.66 12.48 19.33
CA SER A 420 11.84 11.26 19.16
C SER A 420 10.34 11.53 19.37
N TYR A 421 9.53 10.47 19.31
CA TYR A 421 8.17 10.41 19.82
C TYR A 421 7.99 9.17 20.70
N HIS A 422 6.94 9.16 21.53
CA HIS A 422 6.60 8.04 22.42
C HIS A 422 5.10 7.70 22.37
N LEU A 423 4.67 6.72 23.16
CA LEU A 423 3.24 6.39 23.31
C LEU A 423 2.42 7.62 23.70
N GLN A 424 2.92 8.47 24.60
CA GLN A 424 2.25 9.71 24.98
C GLN A 424 2.00 10.66 23.80
N SER A 425 2.91 10.72 22.84
CA SER A 425 2.72 11.47 21.59
C SER A 425 1.54 10.91 20.77
N LEU A 426 1.49 9.58 20.61
CA LEU A 426 0.43 8.89 19.85
C LEU A 426 -0.92 9.00 20.56
N GLU A 427 -0.94 8.87 21.89
CA GLU A 427 -2.13 9.00 22.73
C GLU A 427 -2.75 10.40 22.62
N GLY A 428 -1.92 11.45 22.67
CA GLY A 428 -2.38 12.82 22.51
C GLY A 428 -3.04 13.05 21.14
N CYS A 429 -2.43 12.52 20.08
CA CYS A 429 -3.01 12.58 18.74
C CYS A 429 -4.31 11.75 18.65
N SER A 430 -4.34 10.58 19.28
CA SER A 430 -5.50 9.68 19.26
C SER A 430 -6.73 10.30 19.91
N VAL A 431 -6.58 11.04 21.01
CA VAL A 431 -7.71 11.75 21.65
C VAL A 431 -8.03 13.08 20.98
N GLY A 432 -7.44 13.34 19.81
CA GLY A 432 -7.67 14.54 19.02
C GLY A 432 -7.10 15.81 19.64
N ALA A 433 -6.03 15.73 20.43
CA ALA A 433 -5.31 16.91 20.94
C ALA A 433 -4.21 17.33 19.97
N LEU A 434 -3.94 18.64 19.89
CA LEU A 434 -2.71 19.13 19.25
C LEU A 434 -1.54 18.68 20.12
N THR A 435 -0.67 17.83 19.57
CA THR A 435 0.43 17.23 20.33
C THR A 435 1.75 17.84 19.92
N PHE A 436 2.35 18.59 20.84
CA PHE A 436 3.69 19.13 20.69
C PHE A 436 4.72 18.03 20.82
N ASN A 437 5.67 17.99 19.88
CA ASN A 437 6.76 17.02 19.83
C ASN A 437 7.92 17.56 18.98
N ASN A 438 9.18 17.34 19.36
CA ASN A 438 10.34 17.82 18.60
C ASN A 438 10.95 16.77 17.65
N ILE A 439 10.14 15.90 17.03
CA ILE A 439 10.63 14.80 16.19
C ILE A 439 11.64 15.31 15.16
N ASP A 440 12.79 14.65 15.10
CA ASP A 440 13.83 14.98 14.13
C ASP A 440 13.60 14.22 12.81
N GLU A 441 14.31 14.62 11.76
CA GLU A 441 14.12 14.07 10.41
C GLU A 441 14.40 12.56 10.34
N LYS A 442 15.37 12.07 11.12
CA LYS A 442 15.75 10.66 11.09
C LYS A 442 14.72 9.79 11.80
N THR A 443 14.18 10.21 12.94
CA THR A 443 13.08 9.50 13.61
C THR A 443 11.80 9.59 12.81
N LEU A 444 11.55 10.74 12.16
CA LEU A 444 10.42 10.87 11.23
C LEU A 444 10.52 9.85 10.11
N GLY A 445 11.71 9.62 9.52
CA GLY A 445 11.91 8.57 8.53
C GLY A 445 11.46 7.18 8.99
N TYR A 446 11.71 6.81 10.26
CA TYR A 446 11.27 5.52 10.81
C TYR A 446 9.76 5.48 11.05
N LEU A 447 9.15 6.58 11.52
CA LEU A 447 7.70 6.69 11.64
C LEU A 447 7.04 6.53 10.27
N CYS A 448 7.58 7.20 9.25
CA CYS A 448 7.11 7.15 7.87
C CYS A 448 7.24 5.75 7.28
N GLU A 449 8.36 5.06 7.55
CA GLU A 449 8.54 3.67 7.17
C GLU A 449 7.46 2.80 7.81
N ALA A 450 7.19 2.98 9.10
CA ALA A 450 6.21 2.19 9.86
C ALA A 450 4.76 2.43 9.40
N SER A 451 4.37 3.69 9.16
CA SER A 451 3.03 4.08 8.69
C SER A 451 2.81 3.88 7.19
N GLY A 452 3.88 3.82 6.40
CA GLY A 452 3.83 3.87 4.95
C GLY A 452 3.46 5.25 4.39
N GLN A 453 3.64 6.32 5.16
CA GLN A 453 3.27 7.70 4.80
C GLN A 453 4.43 8.66 4.99
N ASP A 454 4.47 9.76 4.25
CA ASP A 454 5.48 10.83 4.37
C ASP A 454 5.03 12.00 5.27
N THR A 455 3.90 11.86 5.95
CA THR A 455 3.32 12.84 6.87
C THR A 455 3.28 12.32 8.31
N HIS A 456 3.07 13.21 9.29
CA HIS A 456 2.93 12.86 10.71
C HIS A 456 1.89 13.74 11.42
N PRO A 457 1.30 13.30 12.55
CA PRO A 457 0.22 14.03 13.23
C PRO A 457 0.75 15.09 14.22
N PHE A 458 2.05 15.07 14.50
CA PHE A 458 2.65 15.93 15.51
C PHE A 458 2.82 17.37 15.05
N GLU A 459 2.81 18.25 16.04
CA GLU A 459 3.08 19.66 15.85
C GLU A 459 4.46 20.00 16.42
N LYS A 460 5.39 20.43 15.55
CA LYS A 460 6.80 20.54 15.91
C LYS A 460 7.07 21.65 16.93
N SER A 461 7.79 21.35 18.01
CA SER A 461 8.30 22.36 18.95
C SER A 461 9.44 21.83 19.80
N SER A 462 10.54 22.57 19.90
CA SER A 462 11.56 22.38 20.94
C SER A 462 11.17 23.13 22.23
N LEU A 463 11.94 22.96 23.31
CA LEU A 463 11.73 23.72 24.55
C LEU A 463 11.92 25.23 24.35
N GLU A 464 12.86 25.64 23.48
CA GLU A 464 13.13 27.06 23.20
C GLU A 464 11.92 27.76 22.55
N ASP A 465 11.18 27.05 21.70
CA ASP A 465 10.04 27.61 20.96
C ASP A 465 8.68 27.35 21.62
N LEU A 466 8.62 26.42 22.58
CA LEU A 466 7.37 25.94 23.19
C LEU A 466 6.51 27.08 23.78
N TYR A 467 7.12 28.09 24.39
CA TYR A 467 6.39 29.25 24.94
C TYR A 467 5.65 30.05 23.85
N ASN A 468 6.32 30.31 22.73
CA ASN A 468 5.76 31.10 21.63
C ASN A 468 4.65 30.31 20.94
N ARG A 469 4.90 29.03 20.69
CA ARG A 469 3.95 28.11 20.08
C ARG A 469 2.69 27.97 20.93
N LEU A 470 2.83 27.70 22.24
CA LEU A 470 1.69 27.65 23.17
C LEU A 470 0.90 28.96 23.14
N SER A 471 1.59 30.11 23.23
CA SER A 471 0.94 31.43 23.17
C SER A 471 0.14 31.63 21.88
N PHE A 472 0.64 31.16 20.74
CA PHE A 472 -0.03 31.27 19.45
C PHE A 472 -1.34 30.48 19.40
N TYR A 473 -1.32 29.19 19.75
CA TYR A 473 -2.53 28.35 19.68
C TYR A 473 -3.56 28.70 20.74
N ILE A 474 -3.14 29.14 21.93
CA ILE A 474 -4.08 29.65 22.95
C ILE A 474 -4.83 30.89 22.43
N GLY A 475 -4.18 31.71 21.60
CA GLY A 475 -4.80 32.85 20.92
C GLY A 475 -5.69 32.48 19.72
N GLN A 476 -5.70 31.21 19.28
CA GLN A 476 -6.44 30.74 18.10
C GLN A 476 -7.18 29.42 18.39
N PRO A 477 -8.22 29.43 19.25
CA PRO A 477 -8.89 28.22 19.71
C PRO A 477 -9.55 27.39 18.59
N GLU A 478 -10.03 28.04 17.52
CA GLU A 478 -10.59 27.35 16.35
C GLU A 478 -9.52 26.56 15.60
N LEU A 479 -8.37 27.19 15.31
CA LEU A 479 -7.23 26.52 14.68
C LEU A 479 -6.68 25.40 15.55
N LEU A 480 -6.59 25.61 16.87
CA LEU A 480 -6.18 24.59 17.83
C LEU A 480 -7.11 23.36 17.76
N SER A 481 -8.41 23.59 17.74
CA SER A 481 -9.41 22.52 17.64
C SER A 481 -9.32 21.78 16.31
N GLU A 482 -9.11 22.51 15.21
CA GLU A 482 -8.89 21.95 13.89
C GLU A 482 -7.62 21.09 13.82
N LYS A 483 -6.50 21.55 14.38
CA LYS A 483 -5.27 20.76 14.45
C LYS A 483 -5.43 19.49 15.26
N GLY A 484 -6.18 19.54 16.36
CA GLY A 484 -6.55 18.36 17.12
C GLY A 484 -7.34 17.34 16.29
N ARG A 485 -8.35 17.79 15.54
CA ARG A 485 -9.11 16.92 14.61
C ARG A 485 -8.23 16.32 13.52
N GLN A 486 -7.31 17.12 12.96
CA GLN A 486 -6.35 16.63 11.95
C GLN A 486 -5.43 15.54 12.52
N ALA A 487 -4.95 15.71 13.76
CA ALA A 487 -4.13 14.70 14.42
C ALA A 487 -4.91 13.38 14.62
N ARG A 488 -6.17 13.45 15.05
CA ARG A 488 -7.07 12.28 15.14
C ARG A 488 -7.25 11.61 13.78
N ALA A 489 -7.65 12.38 12.78
CA ALA A 489 -7.91 11.86 11.43
C ALA A 489 -6.67 11.16 10.84
N TRP A 490 -5.48 11.72 11.08
CA TRP A 490 -4.23 11.09 10.69
C TRP A 490 -4.02 9.73 11.39
N MET A 491 -4.29 9.64 12.70
CA MET A 491 -4.20 8.38 13.44
C MET A 491 -5.16 7.32 12.88
N GLU A 492 -6.41 7.70 12.60
CA GLU A 492 -7.43 6.79 12.04
C GLU A 492 -7.06 6.27 10.66
N GLN A 493 -6.49 7.13 9.83
CA GLN A 493 -6.14 6.80 8.45
C GLN A 493 -4.83 6.00 8.35
N TYR A 494 -3.81 6.39 9.12
CA TYR A 494 -2.43 5.95 8.90
C TYR A 494 -1.79 5.23 10.09
N TRP A 495 -2.38 5.35 11.28
CA TRP A 495 -1.97 4.62 12.48
C TRP A 495 -3.01 3.61 12.96
N ASN A 496 -3.84 3.12 12.04
CA ASN A 496 -4.91 2.17 12.33
C ASN A 496 -4.32 0.82 12.82
N PRO A 497 -4.67 0.36 14.03
CA PRO A 497 -4.09 -0.86 14.61
C PRO A 497 -4.36 -2.11 13.77
N ALA A 498 -5.48 -2.19 13.05
CA ALA A 498 -5.81 -3.33 12.20
C ALA A 498 -4.85 -3.48 11.02
N HIS A 499 -4.43 -2.36 10.43
CA HIS A 499 -3.48 -2.33 9.32
C HIS A 499 -2.05 -2.54 9.82
N LEU A 500 -1.68 -1.83 10.88
CA LEU A 500 -0.31 -1.87 11.38
C LEU A 500 0.08 -3.19 12.06
N ALA A 501 -0.89 -3.94 12.60
CA ALA A 501 -0.67 -5.29 13.12
C ALA A 501 -0.12 -6.27 12.06
N GLN A 502 -0.34 -6.00 10.77
CA GLN A 502 0.15 -6.84 9.67
C GLN A 502 1.68 -6.93 9.61
N ARG A 503 2.40 -5.88 10.04
CA ARG A 503 3.88 -5.93 10.12
C ARG A 503 4.36 -6.98 11.13
N TYR A 504 3.67 -7.10 12.26
CA TYR A 504 3.95 -8.14 13.26
C TYR A 504 3.57 -9.52 12.75
N MET A 505 2.41 -9.68 12.11
CA MET A 505 2.01 -10.94 11.48
C MET A 505 3.03 -11.44 10.48
N LYS A 506 3.54 -10.56 9.60
CA LYS A 506 4.60 -10.88 8.65
C LYS A 506 5.85 -11.38 9.39
N ALA A 507 6.33 -10.64 10.39
CA ALA A 507 7.50 -11.04 11.15
C ALA A 507 7.34 -12.42 11.80
N TYR A 508 6.19 -12.69 12.44
CA TYR A 508 5.93 -14.01 13.03
C TYR A 508 5.89 -15.12 11.98
N SER A 509 5.23 -14.87 10.85
CA SER A 509 5.14 -15.83 9.74
C SER A 509 6.52 -16.15 9.18
N ASP A 510 7.36 -15.14 8.95
CA ASP A 510 8.73 -15.31 8.46
C ASP A 510 9.59 -16.12 9.45
N ILE A 511 9.46 -15.86 10.75
CA ILE A 511 10.19 -16.62 11.77
C ILE A 511 9.76 -18.09 11.77
N LEU A 512 8.45 -18.38 11.71
CA LEU A 512 7.96 -19.75 11.72
C LEU A 512 8.36 -20.53 10.46
N GLN A 513 8.44 -19.85 9.30
CA GLN A 513 8.75 -20.49 8.01
C GLN A 513 10.25 -20.56 7.70
N HIS A 514 11.00 -19.53 8.09
CA HIS A 514 12.36 -19.29 7.61
C HIS A 514 13.37 -19.10 8.76
N ASN A 515 12.90 -19.03 10.01
CA ASN A 515 13.71 -18.74 11.19
C ASN A 515 14.49 -17.40 11.08
N GLN A 516 14.00 -16.48 10.26
CA GLN A 516 14.50 -15.11 10.10
C GLN A 516 13.40 -14.26 9.48
N ILE A 517 13.40 -12.97 9.79
CA ILE A 517 12.52 -11.98 9.17
C ILE A 517 13.08 -11.65 7.80
N LEU A 518 12.26 -11.83 6.76
CA LEU A 518 12.68 -11.54 5.40
C LEU A 518 12.53 -10.04 5.12
N PRO A 519 13.45 -9.44 4.33
CA PRO A 519 13.26 -8.09 3.83
C PRO A 519 11.91 -7.98 3.11
N GLU A 520 11.25 -6.82 3.21
CA GLU A 520 10.04 -6.58 2.42
C GLU A 520 10.40 -6.66 0.93
N LYS A 521 9.90 -7.68 0.23
CA LYS A 521 9.82 -7.65 -1.23
C LYS A 521 8.79 -6.57 -1.55
N GLN A 522 9.21 -5.50 -2.24
CA GLN A 522 8.30 -4.49 -2.78
C GLN A 522 7.27 -5.19 -3.67
N THR A 523 6.11 -5.52 -3.08
CA THR A 523 4.99 -6.12 -3.79
C THR A 523 4.03 -4.98 -4.12
N PRO A 524 3.68 -4.75 -5.39
CA PRO A 524 2.80 -3.64 -5.73
C PRO A 524 1.45 -3.83 -5.04
N LEU A 525 0.98 -2.80 -4.34
CA LEU A 525 -0.35 -2.71 -3.75
C LEU A 525 -1.40 -2.92 -4.86
N ILE A 526 -2.03 -4.10 -4.88
CA ILE A 526 -3.18 -4.38 -5.74
C ILE A 526 -4.40 -3.73 -5.08
N SER A 527 -4.84 -2.60 -5.62
CA SER A 527 -6.12 -1.97 -5.28
C SER A 527 -7.27 -2.79 -5.89
N SER A 528 -7.83 -3.75 -5.15
CA SER A 528 -9.04 -4.46 -5.57
C SER A 528 -10.24 -4.12 -4.70
N VAL A 529 -10.78 -2.91 -4.86
CA VAL A 529 -12.20 -2.61 -4.58
C VAL A 529 -12.68 -1.61 -5.63
N VAL A 530 -13.16 -2.12 -6.78
CA VAL A 530 -13.98 -1.33 -7.71
C VAL A 530 -15.39 -1.86 -7.60
N ALA A 531 -16.27 -1.06 -7.02
CA ALA A 531 -17.70 -1.26 -7.04
C ALA A 531 -18.19 -1.27 -8.49
N ARG A 532 -18.95 -2.31 -8.86
CA ARG A 532 -19.60 -2.43 -10.17
C ARG A 532 -20.71 -1.38 -10.29
N GLN A 533 -20.70 -0.59 -11.36
CA GLN A 533 -21.90 0.09 -11.88
C GLN A 533 -22.08 -0.25 -13.37
N ALA A 534 -23.33 -0.47 -13.75
CA ALA A 534 -23.78 -0.98 -15.05
C ALA A 534 -23.71 0.08 -16.17
N PRO A 535 -23.63 -0.31 -17.45
CA PRO A 535 -23.56 0.63 -18.57
C PRO A 535 -24.96 1.04 -19.07
N PRO A 536 -25.18 2.30 -19.50
CA PRO A 536 -26.30 2.69 -20.36
C PRO A 536 -25.94 2.63 -21.86
N PRO A 537 -26.94 2.68 -22.76
CA PRO A 537 -26.95 1.97 -24.04
C PRO A 537 -26.37 2.73 -25.24
N GLN A 538 -26.01 1.95 -26.27
CA GLN A 538 -25.56 2.39 -27.59
C GLN A 538 -26.60 3.22 -28.34
N ALA A 539 -26.13 4.23 -29.09
CA ALA A 539 -26.84 4.79 -30.24
C ALA A 539 -25.89 4.89 -31.45
N SER A 540 -26.40 4.40 -32.57
CA SER A 540 -25.82 4.24 -33.90
C SER A 540 -25.65 5.55 -34.67
N MET A 541 -24.63 5.66 -35.53
CA MET A 541 -24.77 5.61 -37.00
C MET A 541 -23.45 6.03 -37.71
N THR A 542 -23.16 5.31 -38.77
CA THR A 542 -22.16 5.55 -39.83
C THR A 542 -22.80 6.37 -40.99
N PRO A 543 -22.26 6.43 -42.23
CA PRO A 543 -20.94 6.86 -42.74
C PRO A 543 -21.09 7.89 -43.90
N TRP A 544 -19.97 8.39 -44.47
CA TRP A 544 -19.71 8.77 -45.90
C TRP A 544 -18.66 9.90 -45.96
N ALA A 545 -17.44 9.64 -46.47
CA ALA A 545 -17.00 9.72 -47.88
C ALA A 545 -16.32 11.09 -48.16
N ARG A 546 -14.98 11.16 -48.27
CA ARG A 546 -14.11 10.88 -49.45
C ARG A 546 -13.58 12.18 -50.11
N ARG A 547 -12.25 12.20 -50.27
CA ARG A 547 -11.42 12.85 -51.33
C ARG A 547 -11.31 14.38 -51.23
N LEU A 548 -10.17 15.03 -51.50
CA LEU A 548 -9.18 14.85 -52.57
C LEU A 548 -7.74 15.26 -52.13
N LYS A 549 -6.74 14.60 -52.71
CA LYS A 549 -5.33 15.00 -52.88
C LYS A 549 -5.17 15.54 -54.33
N PRO A 550 -3.98 15.97 -54.80
CA PRO A 550 -2.88 16.77 -54.23
C PRO A 550 -2.35 17.85 -55.22
N ALA A 551 -1.35 18.66 -54.86
CA ALA A 551 -0.38 19.19 -55.84
C ALA A 551 0.98 19.55 -55.20
N LYS A 552 2.06 19.08 -55.84
CA LYS A 552 3.48 19.50 -55.77
C LYS A 552 3.86 19.91 -57.23
N PRO A 553 5.07 20.40 -57.61
CA PRO A 553 6.30 20.71 -56.85
C PRO A 553 6.98 22.05 -57.27
N GLY A 554 8.06 22.42 -56.58
CA GLY A 554 9.07 23.37 -57.07
C GLY A 554 10.25 23.41 -56.10
N GLY A 555 11.43 22.94 -56.53
CA GLY A 555 12.58 22.68 -55.65
C GLY A 555 13.71 23.69 -55.80
N GLN A 556 14.60 23.72 -54.80
CA GLN A 556 16.04 23.90 -54.96
C GLN A 556 16.78 23.45 -53.69
N PHE A 557 17.97 22.88 -53.91
CA PHE A 557 18.78 22.04 -53.02
C PHE A 557 19.47 22.79 -51.88
N SER A 558 19.52 22.18 -50.68
CA SER A 558 20.64 22.18 -49.70
C SER A 558 20.17 21.58 -48.36
N PRO A 559 21.07 21.04 -47.51
CA PRO A 559 21.98 19.88 -47.68
C PRO A 559 21.15 18.58 -47.72
N LYS A 560 21.74 17.39 -47.95
CA LYS A 560 21.02 16.14 -47.67
C LYS A 560 20.49 16.22 -46.24
N PRO A 561 19.16 16.28 -46.00
CA PRO A 561 18.66 16.03 -44.67
C PRO A 561 19.09 14.60 -44.38
N GLU A 562 19.65 14.34 -43.19
CA GLU A 562 19.51 13.01 -42.62
C GLU A 562 18.08 12.54 -42.90
N PRO A 563 17.86 11.30 -43.37
CA PRO A 563 16.51 10.80 -43.56
C PRO A 563 15.70 11.19 -42.33
N ALA A 564 14.59 11.88 -42.56
CA ALA A 564 13.71 12.32 -41.49
C ALA A 564 13.52 11.11 -40.56
N PRO A 565 13.59 11.30 -39.22
CA PRO A 565 13.27 10.22 -38.30
C PRO A 565 12.01 9.51 -38.81
N PRO A 566 11.95 8.17 -38.86
CA PRO A 566 10.68 7.51 -39.12
C PRO A 566 9.68 8.05 -38.11
N HIS A 567 8.69 8.84 -38.57
CA HIS A 567 7.73 9.49 -37.70
C HIS A 567 7.00 8.40 -36.91
N LEU A 568 6.83 8.59 -35.60
CA LEU A 568 6.08 7.65 -34.79
C LEU A 568 4.65 7.56 -35.36
N THR A 569 4.25 6.39 -35.88
CA THR A 569 2.89 6.21 -36.40
C THR A 569 1.96 5.88 -35.25
N GLY A 570 1.07 6.81 -34.94
CA GLY A 570 0.02 6.67 -33.94
C GLY A 570 -1.20 7.50 -34.32
N ARG A 571 -2.16 7.58 -33.41
CA ARG A 571 -3.37 8.38 -33.57
C ARG A 571 -3.01 9.87 -33.60
N PRO A 572 -3.55 10.68 -34.53
CA PRO A 572 -3.21 12.09 -34.59
C PRO A 572 -3.83 12.85 -33.41
N ILE A 573 -3.09 13.80 -32.85
CA ILE A 573 -3.58 14.66 -31.76
C ILE A 573 -4.82 15.48 -32.13
N SER A 574 -5.12 15.64 -33.42
CA SER A 574 -6.34 16.28 -33.90
C SER A 574 -7.62 15.61 -33.39
N GLU A 575 -7.56 14.33 -32.99
CA GLU A 575 -8.66 13.64 -32.30
C GLU A 575 -9.07 14.33 -30.98
N LEU A 576 -8.16 15.09 -30.36
CA LEU A 576 -8.41 15.79 -29.10
C LEU A 576 -8.59 17.30 -29.27
N PHE A 577 -8.61 17.81 -30.51
CA PHE A 577 -8.77 19.25 -30.77
C PHE A 577 -10.08 19.77 -30.19
N ARG A 578 -9.98 20.70 -29.22
CA ARG A 578 -11.12 21.26 -28.47
C ARG A 578 -12.05 20.23 -27.81
N HIS A 579 -11.61 18.99 -27.62
CA HIS A 579 -12.44 17.93 -27.04
C HIS A 579 -12.88 18.23 -25.59
N TYR A 580 -12.11 19.07 -24.89
CA TYR A 580 -12.35 19.48 -23.51
C TYR A 580 -12.57 20.99 -23.39
N ALA A 581 -13.22 21.59 -24.40
CA ALA A 581 -13.52 23.01 -24.44
C ALA A 581 -14.18 23.51 -23.14
N GLY A 582 -13.56 24.53 -22.53
CA GLY A 582 -14.06 25.18 -21.32
C GLY A 582 -13.72 24.48 -20.00
N ARG A 583 -13.07 23.30 -20.02
CA ARG A 583 -12.74 22.55 -18.80
C ARG A 583 -11.47 23.05 -18.12
N ASP A 584 -11.35 22.70 -16.86
CA ASP A 584 -10.13 22.85 -16.07
C ASP A 584 -9.25 21.62 -16.27
N ILE A 585 -7.95 21.83 -16.50
CA ILE A 585 -6.98 20.77 -16.71
C ILE A 585 -5.86 20.90 -15.70
N TYR A 586 -5.55 19.80 -15.02
CA TYR A 586 -4.51 19.71 -14.02
C TYR A 586 -3.32 18.94 -14.59
N ILE A 587 -2.14 19.55 -14.61
CA ILE A 587 -0.91 18.97 -15.14
C ILE A 587 0.03 18.67 -13.98
N PHE A 588 0.32 17.39 -13.80
CA PHE A 588 1.14 16.85 -12.74
C PHE A 588 2.55 16.54 -13.23
N GLY A 589 3.54 17.18 -12.61
CA GLY A 589 4.96 16.96 -12.80
C GLY A 589 5.54 15.96 -11.81
N THR A 590 6.86 15.85 -11.81
CA THR A 590 7.60 14.95 -10.92
C THR A 590 8.31 15.66 -9.78
N GLY A 591 8.10 16.97 -9.61
CA GLY A 591 8.70 17.75 -8.54
C GLY A 591 8.11 17.45 -7.16
N PRO A 592 8.84 17.76 -6.07
CA PRO A 592 8.43 17.49 -4.69
C PRO A 592 7.02 17.94 -4.29
N SER A 593 6.46 19.01 -4.86
CA SER A 593 5.11 19.48 -4.46
C SER A 593 4.00 18.48 -4.78
N ILE A 594 4.21 17.56 -5.73
CA ILE A 594 3.23 16.49 -6.01
C ILE A 594 3.03 15.58 -4.80
N LEU A 595 4.03 15.42 -3.93
CA LEU A 595 3.95 14.56 -2.74
C LEU A 595 2.99 15.12 -1.69
N LYS A 596 2.69 16.43 -1.75
CA LYS A 596 1.78 17.12 -0.84
C LYS A 596 0.33 17.10 -1.30
N VAL A 597 0.05 16.49 -2.46
CA VAL A 597 -1.26 16.51 -3.11
C VAL A 597 -1.96 15.19 -2.82
N ASN A 598 -3.19 15.26 -2.32
CA ASN A 598 -4.04 14.09 -2.22
C ASN A 598 -4.62 13.76 -3.61
N PRO A 599 -4.29 12.61 -4.22
CA PRO A 599 -4.79 12.29 -5.56
C PRO A 599 -6.30 12.22 -5.66
N GLU A 600 -6.97 11.82 -4.59
CA GLU A 600 -8.43 11.65 -4.55
C GLU A 600 -9.19 12.94 -4.89
N ASP A 601 -8.60 14.11 -4.58
CA ASP A 601 -9.20 15.42 -4.88
C ASP A 601 -9.33 15.69 -6.39
N TYR A 602 -8.63 14.91 -7.21
CA TYR A 602 -8.55 15.03 -8.66
C TYR A 602 -9.17 13.84 -9.40
N ARG A 603 -9.79 12.89 -8.68
CA ARG A 603 -10.39 11.69 -9.27
C ARG A 603 -11.40 11.98 -10.39
N ASN A 604 -12.12 13.09 -10.28
CA ASN A 604 -13.16 13.52 -11.24
C ASN A 604 -12.70 14.71 -12.11
N GLU A 605 -11.42 15.06 -12.05
CA GLU A 605 -10.83 16.15 -12.82
C GLU A 605 -10.08 15.63 -14.03
N LEU A 606 -9.91 16.46 -15.06
CA LEU A 606 -9.12 16.10 -16.23
C LEU A 606 -7.63 16.30 -15.93
N CYS A 607 -6.89 15.19 -15.91
CA CYS A 607 -5.56 15.14 -15.32
C CYS A 607 -4.52 14.66 -16.33
N PHE A 608 -3.47 15.45 -16.48
CA PHE A 608 -2.33 15.17 -17.34
C PHE A 608 -1.12 14.81 -16.48
N GLY A 609 -0.38 13.78 -16.86
CA GLY A 609 0.85 13.38 -16.19
C GLY A 609 2.08 13.63 -17.06
N ILE A 610 3.15 14.16 -16.47
CA ILE A 610 4.44 14.29 -17.13
C ILE A 610 5.38 13.20 -16.63
N ASN A 611 6.00 12.47 -17.55
CA ASN A 611 7.00 11.43 -17.23
C ASN A 611 6.46 10.43 -16.18
N PHE A 612 7.08 10.39 -15.00
CA PHE A 612 6.74 9.45 -13.92
C PHE A 612 5.62 9.92 -12.99
N ALA A 613 4.96 11.05 -13.24
CA ALA A 613 3.94 11.62 -12.35
C ALA A 613 2.84 10.62 -11.94
N PHE A 614 2.55 9.63 -12.79
CA PHE A 614 1.60 8.54 -12.52
C PHE A 614 1.93 7.67 -11.30
N GLU A 615 3.18 7.67 -10.85
CA GLU A 615 3.56 6.99 -9.61
C GLU A 615 2.93 7.63 -8.37
N LYS A 616 2.57 8.92 -8.46
CA LYS A 616 1.97 9.69 -7.38
C LYS A 616 0.54 10.14 -7.68
N MET A 617 0.17 10.25 -8.96
CA MET A 617 -1.17 10.61 -9.40
C MET A 617 -1.79 9.48 -10.23
N PRO A 618 -2.55 8.54 -9.62
CA PRO A 618 -3.16 7.42 -10.34
C PRO A 618 -4.27 7.82 -11.31
N TYR A 619 -4.92 8.98 -11.11
CA TYR A 619 -5.99 9.48 -11.99
C TYR A 619 -5.37 10.35 -13.08
N ILE A 620 -4.69 9.73 -14.05
CA ILE A 620 -4.21 10.44 -15.24
C ILE A 620 -4.96 9.94 -16.47
N ASP A 621 -5.50 10.90 -17.22
CA ASP A 621 -6.16 10.70 -18.51
C ASP A 621 -5.14 10.64 -19.64
N TYR A 622 -4.13 11.52 -19.60
CA TYR A 622 -3.09 11.62 -20.63
C TYR A 622 -1.69 11.78 -20.05
N HIS A 623 -0.74 10.99 -20.56
CA HIS A 623 0.66 11.00 -20.12
C HIS A 623 1.57 11.52 -21.23
N PHE A 624 2.36 12.55 -20.93
CA PHE A 624 3.21 13.24 -21.90
C PHE A 624 4.68 12.90 -21.66
N LEU A 625 5.35 12.48 -22.72
CA LEU A 625 6.75 12.06 -22.69
C LEU A 625 7.51 12.65 -23.88
N HIS A 626 8.72 13.17 -23.63
CA HIS A 626 9.65 13.60 -24.69
C HIS A 626 10.90 12.71 -24.77
N VAL A 627 11.16 11.90 -23.73
CA VAL A 627 12.42 11.17 -23.55
C VAL A 627 12.20 9.68 -23.83
N ILE A 628 13.02 9.09 -24.71
CA ILE A 628 12.87 7.69 -25.14
C ILE A 628 13.09 6.70 -23.99
N GLU A 629 14.05 6.97 -23.11
CA GLU A 629 14.33 6.10 -21.95
C GLU A 629 13.14 6.07 -20.98
N VAL A 630 12.47 7.22 -20.82
CA VAL A 630 11.26 7.31 -19.98
C VAL A 630 10.12 6.55 -20.64
N TYR A 631 9.91 6.70 -21.96
CA TYR A 631 8.91 5.92 -22.69
C TYR A 631 9.14 4.41 -22.56
N GLU A 632 10.36 3.93 -22.81
CA GLU A 632 10.68 2.51 -22.70
C GLU A 632 10.48 1.98 -21.27
N ALA A 633 10.76 2.80 -20.26
CA ALA A 633 10.55 2.42 -18.86
C ALA A 633 9.07 2.29 -18.48
N ILE A 634 8.16 3.00 -19.18
CA ILE A 634 6.75 3.09 -18.75
C ILE A 634 5.72 2.50 -19.72
N ARG A 635 6.08 2.22 -20.98
CA ARG A 635 5.14 1.71 -22.01
C ARG A 635 4.49 0.36 -21.68
N GLU A 636 5.05 -0.40 -20.74
CA GLU A 636 4.49 -1.68 -20.28
C GLU A 636 3.60 -1.54 -19.04
N VAL A 637 3.63 -0.38 -18.37
CA VAL A 637 2.91 -0.14 -17.12
C VAL A 637 1.82 0.93 -17.22
N VAL A 638 1.93 1.82 -18.22
CA VAL A 638 0.90 2.81 -18.55
C VAL A 638 0.13 2.33 -19.78
N ASP A 639 -1.19 2.46 -19.75
CA ASP A 639 -2.06 2.19 -20.90
C ASP A 639 -1.63 3.05 -22.09
N ASN A 640 -1.19 2.40 -23.17
CA ASN A 640 -0.68 3.07 -24.37
C ASN A 640 -1.67 4.05 -24.99
N ARG A 641 -2.99 3.80 -24.84
CA ARG A 641 -4.05 4.70 -25.33
C ARG A 641 -4.07 6.07 -24.63
N LYS A 642 -3.41 6.15 -23.47
CA LYS A 642 -3.25 7.37 -22.67
C LYS A 642 -1.94 8.10 -22.96
N LEU A 643 -1.01 7.52 -23.73
CA LEU A 643 0.28 8.15 -24.01
C LEU A 643 0.13 9.20 -25.12
N ILE A 644 0.70 10.38 -24.89
CA ILE A 644 0.78 11.48 -25.85
C ILE A 644 2.25 11.80 -26.10
N LEU A 645 2.73 11.51 -27.32
CA LEU A 645 4.13 11.59 -27.71
C LEU A 645 4.33 12.62 -28.83
N PRO A 646 5.46 13.33 -28.86
CA PRO A 646 5.83 14.09 -30.04
C PRO A 646 6.14 13.14 -31.20
N GLU A 647 6.04 13.64 -32.43
CA GLU A 647 6.45 12.92 -33.64
C GLU A 647 7.91 12.43 -33.62
N SER A 648 8.73 12.98 -32.71
CA SER A 648 10.08 12.51 -32.42
C SER A 648 10.42 12.60 -30.93
N LEU A 649 10.79 11.48 -30.32
CA LEU A 649 11.38 11.43 -28.97
C LEU A 649 12.90 11.70 -29.04
N VAL A 650 13.45 12.26 -27.96
CA VAL A 650 14.88 12.54 -27.82
C VAL A 650 15.53 11.64 -26.76
N PRO A 651 16.80 11.23 -26.93
CA PRO A 651 17.55 10.53 -25.90
C PRO A 651 17.93 11.46 -24.75
N GLN A 652 18.11 10.90 -23.55
CA GLN A 652 18.54 11.65 -22.38
C GLN A 652 20.04 12.03 -22.49
N TRP A 653 20.38 13.26 -22.13
CA TRP A 653 21.71 13.87 -22.31
C TRP A 653 22.86 13.22 -21.49
N TYR A 654 22.55 12.35 -20.52
CA TYR A 654 23.49 11.85 -19.51
C TYR A 654 24.19 10.52 -19.84
N ARG A 655 24.02 9.95 -21.04
CA ARG A 655 24.79 8.76 -21.45
C ARG A 655 25.98 9.14 -22.32
N GLN A 656 27.14 8.53 -22.05
CA GLN A 656 28.24 8.55 -23.00
C GLN A 656 27.72 8.05 -24.37
N PRO A 657 28.05 8.70 -25.51
CA PRO A 657 27.54 8.33 -26.82
C PRO A 657 27.74 6.85 -27.20
N SER A 658 28.70 6.17 -26.57
CA SER A 658 29.00 4.74 -26.69
C SER A 658 27.96 3.80 -26.05
N GLN A 659 27.15 4.28 -25.10
CA GLN A 659 26.12 3.49 -24.39
C GLN A 659 24.69 3.71 -24.93
N ILE A 660 24.54 4.54 -25.98
CA ILE A 660 23.28 4.72 -26.67
C ILE A 660 23.04 3.49 -27.55
N LYS A 661 22.30 2.50 -27.02
CA LYS A 661 21.90 1.28 -27.76
C LYS A 661 21.13 1.57 -29.04
N TYR A 662 20.50 2.75 -29.12
CA TYR A 662 19.63 3.17 -30.23
C TYR A 662 20.13 4.49 -30.81
N LYS A 663 21.16 4.42 -31.67
CA LYS A 663 21.71 5.60 -32.36
C LYS A 663 20.68 6.32 -33.24
N ASN A 664 19.62 5.64 -33.66
CA ASN A 664 18.58 6.18 -34.55
C ASN A 664 17.18 5.91 -33.98
N ARG A 665 16.59 6.96 -33.41
CA ARG A 665 15.20 7.43 -33.52
C ARG A 665 14.06 6.40 -33.43
N ILE A 666 13.23 6.62 -32.40
CA ILE A 666 11.79 6.39 -32.30
C ILE A 666 11.38 4.91 -32.08
N PRO A 667 10.65 4.60 -30.98
CA PRO A 667 10.12 3.26 -30.72
C PRO A 667 9.28 2.72 -31.89
N PRO A 668 9.27 1.40 -32.13
CA PRO A 668 8.47 0.76 -33.19
C PRO A 668 6.99 1.09 -33.05
N ASP A 669 6.30 1.20 -34.20
CA ASP A 669 4.90 1.59 -34.39
C ASP A 669 3.99 1.16 -33.25
N ASN A 670 3.54 2.14 -32.46
CA ASN A 670 2.51 1.92 -31.44
C ASN A 670 1.22 2.63 -31.91
N PRO A 671 0.30 1.90 -32.57
CA PRO A 671 -0.88 2.51 -33.18
C PRO A 671 -1.86 3.09 -32.14
N GLU A 672 -1.69 2.76 -30.85
CA GLU A 672 -2.60 3.19 -29.79
C GLU A 672 -2.25 4.57 -29.21
N VAL A 673 -1.00 5.03 -29.34
CA VAL A 673 -0.56 6.31 -28.75
C VAL A 673 -1.01 7.49 -29.60
N LEU A 674 -1.23 8.63 -28.94
CA LEU A 674 -1.49 9.90 -29.61
C LEU A 674 -0.17 10.60 -29.96
N VAL A 675 -0.07 11.07 -31.19
CA VAL A 675 1.13 11.72 -31.72
C VAL A 675 0.81 13.15 -32.12
N TYR A 676 1.67 14.09 -31.72
CA TYR A 676 1.55 15.49 -32.10
C TYR A 676 2.78 16.03 -32.86
N PRO A 677 2.56 16.93 -33.83
CA PRO A 677 3.65 17.65 -34.48
C PRO A 677 4.26 18.64 -33.48
N ILE A 678 5.58 18.64 -33.36
CA ILE A 678 6.29 19.44 -32.36
C ILE A 678 7.13 20.53 -33.04
N GLN A 679 7.17 21.73 -32.48
CA GLN A 679 8.10 22.77 -32.96
C GLN A 679 9.55 22.35 -32.76
N ASP A 680 10.48 22.89 -33.55
CA ASP A 680 11.90 22.48 -33.50
C ASP A 680 12.46 22.57 -32.06
N PRO A 681 12.79 21.45 -31.41
CA PRO A 681 13.32 21.45 -30.05
C PRO A 681 14.72 22.07 -29.96
N LYS A 682 15.43 22.25 -31.10
CA LYS A 682 16.76 22.87 -31.14
C LYS A 682 16.72 24.41 -31.17
N GLU A 683 15.58 25.02 -31.48
CA GLU A 683 15.43 26.48 -31.48
C GLU A 683 15.51 27.03 -30.05
N LYS A 684 16.60 27.76 -29.77
CA LYS A 684 16.93 28.28 -28.44
C LYS A 684 16.28 29.63 -28.14
N SER A 685 15.83 30.37 -29.16
CA SER A 685 15.21 31.69 -29.02
C SER A 685 13.69 31.57 -28.86
N LEU A 686 13.16 32.00 -27.71
CA LEU A 686 11.71 32.12 -27.49
C LEU A 686 11.04 33.07 -28.49
N ALA A 687 11.75 34.09 -28.99
CA ALA A 687 11.19 35.04 -29.95
C ALA A 687 10.86 34.40 -31.32
N ARG A 688 11.43 33.22 -31.62
CA ARG A 688 11.17 32.45 -32.84
C ARG A 688 10.15 31.33 -32.63
N LYS A 689 9.65 31.17 -31.41
CA LYS A 689 8.57 30.22 -31.10
C LYS A 689 7.22 30.87 -31.39
N ASN A 690 6.26 30.04 -31.78
CA ASN A 690 4.89 30.48 -32.03
C ASN A 690 3.90 29.74 -31.14
N LEU A 691 2.73 30.30 -30.90
CA LEU A 691 1.63 29.64 -30.20
C LEU A 691 0.37 29.71 -31.06
N SER A 692 -0.09 28.56 -31.55
CA SER A 692 -1.30 28.43 -32.36
C SER A 692 -2.23 27.43 -31.71
N LEU A 693 -3.50 27.78 -31.51
CA LEU A 693 -4.54 26.85 -31.02
C LEU A 693 -5.47 26.42 -32.17
N GLN A 694 -4.96 26.37 -33.39
CA GLN A 694 -5.66 25.84 -34.57
C GLN A 694 -5.44 24.32 -34.69
N ALA A 695 -6.31 23.61 -35.41
CA ALA A 695 -6.26 22.15 -35.50
C ALA A 695 -4.93 21.61 -36.07
N ASP A 696 -4.26 22.39 -36.92
CA ASP A 696 -2.98 22.09 -37.57
C ASP A 696 -1.75 22.61 -36.79
N ALA A 697 -1.94 23.05 -35.55
CA ALA A 697 -0.88 23.64 -34.74
C ALA A 697 0.29 22.68 -34.51
N ARG A 698 1.51 23.19 -34.70
CA ARG A 698 2.72 22.57 -34.17
C ARG A 698 2.89 22.94 -32.71
N ILE A 699 2.92 21.94 -31.85
CA ILE A 699 2.95 22.10 -30.40
C ILE A 699 4.27 22.70 -29.94
N PHE A 700 4.16 23.65 -29.03
CA PHE A 700 5.26 24.40 -28.46
C PHE A 700 6.10 23.47 -27.58
N THR A 701 7.41 23.53 -27.75
CA THR A 701 8.38 22.92 -26.86
C THR A 701 9.59 23.86 -26.78
N TRP A 702 10.28 23.88 -25.65
CA TRP A 702 11.49 24.67 -25.53
C TRP A 702 12.54 24.02 -24.61
N SER A 703 12.26 23.89 -23.32
CA SER A 703 13.23 23.33 -22.37
C SER A 703 12.70 22.17 -21.54
N THR A 704 11.40 21.88 -21.57
CA THR A 704 10.75 20.81 -20.77
C THR A 704 9.53 20.25 -21.48
N THR A 705 9.20 18.98 -21.22
CA THR A 705 7.95 18.32 -21.61
C THR A 705 6.71 19.10 -21.14
N THR A 706 6.80 19.75 -19.97
CA THR A 706 5.72 20.55 -19.38
C THR A 706 5.19 21.61 -20.35
N HIS A 707 6.06 22.24 -21.12
CA HIS A 707 5.67 23.26 -22.10
C HIS A 707 4.73 22.71 -23.18
N SER A 708 4.99 21.49 -23.65
CA SER A 708 4.13 20.84 -24.65
C SER A 708 2.80 20.43 -24.03
N ALA A 709 2.79 19.95 -22.78
CA ALA A 709 1.56 19.62 -22.10
C ALA A 709 0.67 20.85 -21.85
N ILE A 710 1.25 22.00 -21.49
CA ILE A 710 0.52 23.27 -21.34
C ILE A 710 -0.13 23.68 -22.66
N HIS A 711 0.63 23.68 -23.76
CA HIS A 711 0.08 24.02 -25.07
C HIS A 711 -0.99 23.00 -25.48
N LEU A 712 -0.76 21.71 -25.25
CA LEU A 712 -1.74 20.68 -25.58
C LEU A 712 -3.03 20.79 -24.76
N ALA A 713 -2.97 21.13 -23.47
CA ALA A 713 -4.15 21.42 -22.68
C ALA A 713 -4.98 22.57 -23.28
N ALA A 714 -4.31 23.65 -23.71
CA ALA A 714 -4.98 24.76 -24.38
C ALA A 714 -5.54 24.37 -25.77
N TYR A 715 -4.80 23.57 -26.55
CA TYR A 715 -5.24 23.03 -27.84
C TYR A 715 -6.48 22.14 -27.70
N MET A 716 -6.57 21.39 -26.60
CA MET A 716 -7.74 20.60 -26.22
C MET A 716 -8.90 21.44 -25.69
N GLY A 717 -8.71 22.76 -25.53
CA GLY A 717 -9.77 23.71 -25.20
C GLY A 717 -9.85 24.08 -23.72
N ALA A 718 -8.82 23.82 -22.90
CA ALA A 718 -8.82 24.18 -21.49
C ALA A 718 -9.10 25.68 -21.26
N ARG A 719 -9.96 26.00 -20.30
CA ARG A 719 -10.15 27.38 -19.82
C ARG A 719 -9.11 27.74 -18.76
N ASN A 720 -8.86 26.81 -17.84
CA ASN A 720 -7.86 26.94 -16.79
C ASN A 720 -6.90 25.76 -16.85
N ILE A 721 -5.61 26.05 -16.73
CA ILE A 721 -4.53 25.06 -16.67
C ILE A 721 -3.81 25.25 -15.34
N PHE A 722 -3.74 24.20 -14.55
CA PHE A 722 -3.11 24.21 -13.23
C PHE A 722 -1.88 23.30 -13.24
N LEU A 723 -0.73 23.81 -12.84
CA LEU A 723 0.52 23.02 -12.76
C LEU A 723 0.80 22.64 -11.31
N ILE A 724 1.11 21.38 -11.08
CA ILE A 724 1.43 20.81 -9.76
C ILE A 724 2.66 19.92 -9.92
N GLY A 725 3.64 19.96 -9.00
CA GLY A 725 4.89 19.21 -9.17
C GLY A 725 5.86 19.86 -10.16
N MET A 726 5.73 21.16 -10.39
CA MET A 726 6.56 21.98 -11.30
C MET A 726 7.33 23.03 -10.48
N ASP A 727 8.26 22.53 -9.65
CA ASP A 727 8.84 23.24 -8.50
C ASP A 727 10.05 24.14 -8.81
N TYR A 728 10.12 24.75 -10.00
CA TYR A 728 11.32 25.48 -10.47
C TYR A 728 11.78 26.63 -9.57
N GLN A 729 10.93 27.04 -8.60
CA GLN A 729 11.16 28.15 -7.69
C GLN A 729 11.59 27.73 -6.27
N LEU A 730 11.40 26.47 -5.86
CA LEU A 730 11.45 26.11 -4.45
C LEU A 730 12.83 25.65 -3.95
N PHE A 731 13.76 25.29 -4.84
CA PHE A 731 15.06 24.76 -4.42
C PHE A 731 16.21 25.15 -5.35
N PRO A 732 16.95 26.24 -5.07
CA PRO A 732 18.26 26.45 -5.66
C PRO A 732 19.20 25.34 -5.16
N GLY A 733 19.51 24.35 -6.00
CA GLY A 733 20.38 23.21 -5.67
C GLY A 733 19.71 22.02 -4.98
N GLY A 734 18.37 21.94 -4.99
CA GLY A 734 17.65 20.78 -4.46
C GLY A 734 17.07 19.88 -5.54
N LYS A 735 16.67 18.68 -5.11
CA LYS A 735 16.16 17.61 -5.96
C LYS A 735 14.95 18.05 -6.78
N VAL A 736 15.06 17.98 -8.11
CA VAL A 736 14.05 18.50 -9.05
C VAL A 736 12.94 17.47 -9.32
N HIS A 737 13.21 16.19 -9.04
CA HIS A 737 12.29 15.10 -9.25
C HIS A 737 12.28 14.14 -8.04
N PHE A 738 11.13 13.54 -7.73
CA PHE A 738 11.11 12.42 -6.79
C PHE A 738 11.84 11.20 -7.38
N ASP A 739 12.25 10.25 -6.52
CA ASP A 739 12.85 8.99 -6.98
C ASP A 739 11.79 8.09 -7.60
N SER A 740 11.83 7.92 -8.92
CA SER A 740 10.99 6.97 -9.63
C SER A 740 11.42 5.54 -9.33
N LYS A 741 10.46 4.65 -9.04
CA LYS A 741 10.73 3.22 -8.88
C LYS A 741 11.08 2.51 -10.20
N TYR A 742 10.66 3.08 -11.33
CA TYR A 742 10.91 2.53 -12.67
C TYR A 742 12.23 3.04 -13.26
N TYR A 743 12.69 4.21 -12.82
CA TYR A 743 13.99 4.75 -13.23
C TYR A 743 14.66 5.53 -12.08
N PRO A 744 15.33 4.85 -11.12
CA PRO A 744 15.89 5.51 -9.93
C PRO A 744 16.89 6.63 -10.23
N ALA A 745 17.63 6.53 -11.34
CA ALA A 745 18.53 7.58 -11.81
C ALA A 745 17.79 8.88 -12.21
N TYR A 746 16.46 8.84 -12.38
CA TYR A 746 15.64 10.00 -12.71
C TYR A 746 15.66 11.06 -11.61
N GLY A 747 15.53 10.64 -10.35
CA GLY A 747 15.51 11.52 -9.18
C GLY A 747 16.86 12.15 -8.84
N GLN A 748 17.96 11.63 -9.41
CA GLN A 748 19.33 12.11 -9.19
C GLN A 748 19.75 13.22 -10.17
N GLN A 749 18.85 13.66 -11.06
CA GLN A 749 19.14 14.74 -12.00
C GLN A 749 19.12 16.10 -11.30
N ASP A 750 20.26 16.79 -11.37
CA ASP A 750 20.38 18.20 -11.01
C ASP A 750 20.20 19.08 -12.26
N TRP A 751 19.16 19.92 -12.28
CA TRP A 751 18.83 20.75 -13.44
C TRP A 751 19.25 22.20 -13.22
N ASN A 752 20.40 22.56 -13.78
CA ASN A 752 20.83 23.96 -13.97
C ASN A 752 19.92 24.78 -14.91
N ALA A 753 18.82 24.21 -15.44
CA ALA A 753 17.94 24.86 -16.43
C ALA A 753 16.57 25.34 -15.90
N ASN A 754 16.34 25.32 -14.58
CA ASN A 754 15.10 25.84 -13.95
C ASN A 754 14.72 27.25 -14.43
N ARG A 755 15.73 28.12 -14.66
CA ARG A 755 15.50 29.47 -15.21
C ARG A 755 14.84 29.44 -16.59
N LYS A 756 15.26 28.54 -17.48
CA LYS A 756 14.68 28.42 -18.83
C LYS A 756 13.28 27.80 -18.79
N HIS A 757 13.02 26.88 -17.87
CA HIS A 757 11.69 26.28 -17.74
C HIS A 757 10.69 27.34 -17.31
N ARG A 758 11.05 28.12 -16.28
CA ARG A 758 10.26 29.26 -15.83
C ARG A 758 10.01 30.29 -16.94
N GLN A 759 11.04 30.68 -17.69
CA GLN A 759 10.90 31.63 -18.80
C GLN A 759 9.92 31.14 -19.88
N GLY A 760 9.93 29.84 -20.18
CA GLY A 760 9.00 29.26 -21.16
C GLY A 760 7.57 29.20 -20.65
N GLU A 761 7.38 28.89 -19.36
CA GLU A 761 6.06 28.94 -18.72
C GLU A 761 5.50 30.36 -18.62
N GLU A 762 6.31 31.34 -18.27
CA GLU A 762 5.92 32.76 -18.27
C GLU A 762 5.53 33.23 -19.68
N TRP A 763 6.30 32.84 -20.70
CA TRP A 763 5.96 33.12 -22.09
C TRP A 763 4.64 32.46 -22.51
N LEU A 764 4.41 31.19 -22.13
CA LEU A 764 3.16 30.49 -22.38
C LEU A 764 1.98 31.14 -21.65
N ALA A 765 2.12 31.49 -20.37
CA ALA A 765 1.09 32.16 -19.58
C ALA A 765 0.66 33.49 -20.23
N GLN A 766 1.62 34.30 -20.68
CA GLN A 766 1.34 35.57 -21.34
C GLN A 766 0.61 35.39 -22.67
N ASN A 767 1.08 34.47 -23.53
CA ASN A 767 0.49 34.28 -24.86
C ASN A 767 -0.86 33.53 -24.81
N LEU A 768 -1.04 32.59 -23.89
CA LEU A 768 -2.31 31.92 -23.63
C LEU A 768 -3.34 32.84 -22.97
N GLY A 769 -2.90 33.73 -22.07
CA GLY A 769 -3.75 34.73 -21.45
C GLY A 769 -4.40 35.66 -22.47
N ARG A 770 -3.67 36.07 -23.52
CA ARG A 770 -4.21 36.84 -24.66
C ARG A 770 -5.28 36.08 -25.46
N GLN A 771 -5.29 34.75 -25.36
CA GLN A 771 -6.27 33.87 -26.00
C GLN A 771 -7.35 33.38 -25.01
N GLY A 772 -7.43 33.96 -23.81
CA GLY A 772 -8.46 33.67 -22.81
C GLY A 772 -8.22 32.42 -21.96
N VAL A 773 -7.03 31.82 -22.02
CA VAL A 773 -6.66 30.63 -21.24
C VAL A 773 -5.81 31.04 -20.03
N ARG A 774 -6.21 30.64 -18.83
CA ARG A 774 -5.49 30.98 -17.59
C ARG A 774 -4.55 29.86 -17.19
N LEU A 775 -3.26 30.15 -17.11
CA LEU A 775 -2.23 29.23 -16.61
C LEU A 775 -1.82 29.62 -15.18
N ARG A 776 -1.90 28.69 -14.23
CA ARG A 776 -1.48 28.89 -12.84
C ARG A 776 -0.58 27.75 -12.39
N ASN A 777 0.58 28.07 -11.83
CA ASN A 777 1.43 27.09 -11.17
C ASN A 777 1.12 27.08 -9.67
N LEU A 778 0.56 25.97 -9.19
CA LEU A 778 0.10 25.78 -7.83
C LEU A 778 1.16 25.17 -6.91
N SER A 779 2.37 24.92 -7.43
CA SER A 779 3.44 24.21 -6.74
C SER A 779 3.98 24.94 -5.49
N SER A 780 3.84 26.27 -5.42
CA SER A 780 4.23 27.10 -4.27
C SER A 780 3.08 27.38 -3.28
N GLU A 781 1.84 27.08 -3.64
CA GLU A 781 0.64 27.48 -2.89
C GLU A 781 -0.02 26.30 -2.16
N VAL A 782 0.75 25.27 -1.81
CA VAL A 782 0.21 23.95 -1.39
C VAL A 782 -0.42 23.98 0.02
N ASN A 783 -1.61 24.59 0.05
CA ASN A 783 -2.72 24.48 0.99
C ASN A 783 -4.01 24.74 0.15
N LEU A 784 -4.23 23.92 -0.89
CA LEU A 784 -5.25 24.21 -1.91
C LEU A 784 -6.61 23.64 -1.52
N LYS A 785 -7.25 24.31 -0.57
CA LYS A 785 -8.72 24.33 -0.43
C LYS A 785 -9.34 25.72 -0.62
N VAL A 786 -8.56 26.76 -0.93
CA VAL A 786 -9.08 28.15 -0.90
C VAL A 786 -9.40 28.76 -2.27
N LEU A 787 -9.04 28.16 -3.41
CA LEU A 787 -9.30 28.81 -4.72
C LEU A 787 -10.50 28.28 -5.50
N ARG A 788 -11.38 27.46 -4.89
CA ARG A 788 -12.55 26.94 -5.62
C ARG A 788 -13.71 27.94 -5.71
N HIS A 789 -13.91 28.86 -4.75
CA HIS A 789 -15.04 29.82 -4.79
C HIS A 789 -14.57 31.22 -4.36
N GLY A 790 -14.31 32.10 -5.32
CA GLY A 790 -14.04 33.52 -5.10
C GLY A 790 -14.05 34.26 -6.43
N HIS A 791 -14.85 35.32 -6.49
CA HIS A 791 -15.10 36.22 -7.63
C HIS A 791 -13.83 36.72 -8.33
#